data_AF-A0A562K5R7-F1
#
_entry.id   AF-A0A562K5R7-F1
#
_cell.length_a   1.000
_cell.length_b   1.000
_cell.length_c   1.000
_cell.angle_alpha   90.00
_cell.angle_beta   90.00
_cell.angle_gamma   90.00
#
_symmetry.space_group_name_H-M   'P 1'
#
loop_
_entity.id
_entity.type
_entity.pdbx_description
1 polymer ?
#
loop_
_entity_poly.entity_id
_entity_poly.type
_entity_poly.pdbx_seq_one_letter_code
_entity_poly.pdbx_strand_id
1 'polypeptide(L)'
;MSTVTSAIRRLWWRRFLVLLAIIVVIALIAVMTSSQLGATIEALTPPGLPEPVSASEQVSLDQGWNAEDADRFHHKAQGTQTLPIPLSWFLALEAPLNSPFAIPFFKRERFSDNRYLLRFGFIESAESENNEYGLPIGFAYSPFQSIRGLSRKETAVGLTCAACHTGQLIFKEKRYVIEGGPAVTDLGQLTNALRAALAQTALSAKLPFFDGRFGRFAKRVLGTEYSDLTRVQLSKELDGILGALIDQPAGIDVTEGFTRLDALNRIGNQVFALDPKRYGNYVNLNAPVSYPHIWTSSWFDWVQYDGSIMQPLVRNAGEAMGVSAELNLTAPPKGGRFASSIPFDNLHWIEQQLAGKDLPLVAKAFTGLNAPAWPDSFPAIDKAKAAVGAQLYDKHCSGCHLPALTPDIVHGKAPDAEFWKNFGPIRWRGRDGQEKQTRESVLNVKIIKQSHIGTDPAQGDVLRNRTVDTAGSELARAGQSSPGLGLDIDVCQRKADNTLDTIHLSDHAMQLYALALGAVVQSGIDEWLRSTGTVQAEIEGDRPNCLAAGFGYKARPLNGVWATAPFLHNGSVPTIYDLLSPVAERPQVFLLGEPSFDPVRVGIVTRTVAPEGRTYDSKGYFIIDTSRPANRNTGHEFSNEKHEGVIGPALSPEERNAIIEFLKSI
;
A
#
# COMPACT_ATOMS: atom_id res chain seq x y z
N MET A 1 21.77 -5.78 -79.04
CA MET A 1 20.85 -4.93 -78.24
C MET A 1 20.27 -5.61 -76.98
N SER A 2 20.46 -6.92 -76.72
CA SER A 2 19.88 -7.60 -75.53
C SER A 2 20.76 -7.54 -74.25
N THR A 3 22.07 -7.29 -74.36
CA THR A 3 22.98 -7.24 -73.20
C THR A 3 22.91 -5.91 -72.45
N VAL A 4 22.84 -4.79 -73.19
CA VAL A 4 22.75 -3.42 -72.65
C VAL A 4 21.44 -3.18 -71.91
N THR A 5 20.33 -3.73 -72.40
CA THR A 5 19.00 -3.64 -71.76
C THR A 5 18.94 -4.42 -70.44
N SER A 6 19.64 -5.56 -70.31
CA SER A 6 19.69 -6.32 -69.05
C SER A 6 20.53 -5.62 -67.96
N ALA A 7 21.64 -4.96 -68.35
CA ALA A 7 22.52 -4.25 -67.44
C ALA A 7 21.85 -2.99 -66.88
N ILE A 8 21.15 -2.22 -67.72
CA ILE A 8 20.38 -1.06 -67.30
C ILE A 8 19.23 -1.46 -66.37
N ARG A 9 18.56 -2.58 -66.64
CA ARG A 9 17.46 -3.09 -65.80
C ARG A 9 17.94 -3.55 -64.42
N ARG A 10 19.10 -4.23 -64.33
CA ARG A 10 19.74 -4.56 -63.03
C ARG A 10 20.18 -3.34 -62.25
N LEU A 11 20.71 -2.32 -62.94
CA LEU A 11 21.14 -1.07 -62.30
C LEU A 11 19.94 -0.28 -61.75
N TRP A 12 18.85 -0.21 -62.50
CA TRP A 12 17.58 0.38 -62.06
C TRP A 12 16.99 -0.39 -60.88
N TRP A 13 17.00 -1.72 -60.91
CA TRP A 13 16.47 -2.53 -59.81
C TRP A 13 17.30 -2.38 -58.52
N ARG A 14 18.63 -2.34 -58.63
CA ARG A 14 19.50 -2.02 -57.48
C ARG A 14 19.24 -0.62 -56.93
N ARG A 15 19.12 0.38 -57.80
CA ARG A 15 18.82 1.76 -57.37
C ARG A 15 17.45 1.85 -56.70
N PHE A 16 16.44 1.17 -57.24
CA PHE A 16 15.10 1.09 -56.65
C PHE A 16 15.13 0.41 -55.27
N LEU A 17 15.83 -0.72 -55.12
CA LEU A 17 15.97 -1.41 -53.83
C LEU A 17 16.73 -0.57 -52.79
N VAL A 18 17.77 0.15 -53.21
CA VAL A 18 18.49 1.09 -52.32
C VAL A 18 17.59 2.26 -51.93
N LEU A 19 16.82 2.82 -52.86
CA LEU A 19 15.88 3.90 -52.57
C LEU A 19 14.76 3.44 -51.63
N LEU A 20 14.23 2.24 -51.84
CA LEU A 20 13.25 1.61 -50.97
C LEU A 20 13.84 1.37 -49.57
N ALA A 21 15.07 0.87 -49.47
CA ALA A 21 15.75 0.69 -48.19
C ALA A 21 15.97 2.03 -47.47
N ILE A 22 16.37 3.09 -48.20
CA ILE A 22 16.51 4.44 -47.64
C ILE A 22 15.16 4.99 -47.17
N ILE A 23 14.09 4.83 -47.95
CA ILE A 23 12.73 5.25 -47.56
C ILE A 23 12.26 4.48 -46.32
N VAL A 24 12.51 3.17 -46.25
CA VAL A 24 12.18 2.34 -45.08
C VAL A 24 13.00 2.79 -43.87
N VAL A 25 14.29 3.11 -44.02
CA VAL A 25 15.14 3.63 -42.94
C VAL A 25 14.69 5.01 -42.49
N ILE A 26 14.35 5.92 -43.41
CA ILE A 26 13.83 7.26 -43.08
C ILE A 26 12.47 7.15 -42.40
N ALA A 27 11.59 6.27 -42.88
CA ALA A 27 10.30 6.00 -42.23
C ALA A 27 10.48 5.38 -40.84
N LEU A 28 11.42 4.44 -40.67
CA LEU A 28 11.76 3.86 -39.37
C LEU A 28 12.32 4.92 -38.43
N ILE A 29 13.24 5.78 -38.89
CA ILE A 29 13.79 6.88 -38.08
C ILE A 29 12.67 7.87 -37.70
N ALA A 30 11.84 8.30 -38.66
CA ALA A 30 10.74 9.23 -38.41
C ALA A 30 9.70 8.65 -37.43
N VAL A 31 9.40 7.36 -37.54
CA VAL A 31 8.55 6.62 -36.60
C VAL A 31 9.23 6.55 -35.23
N MET A 32 10.52 6.19 -35.16
CA MET A 32 11.33 6.09 -33.93
C MET A 32 11.53 7.41 -33.19
N THR A 33 11.53 8.54 -33.90
CA THR A 33 11.65 9.88 -33.31
C THR A 33 10.30 10.53 -32.96
N SER A 34 9.17 9.86 -33.23
CA SER A 34 7.86 10.40 -32.90
C SER A 34 7.56 10.26 -31.39
N SER A 35 7.04 11.32 -30.78
CA SER A 35 6.62 11.32 -29.37
C SER A 35 5.54 10.26 -29.07
N GLN A 36 4.68 9.98 -30.06
CA GLN A 36 3.68 8.92 -29.97
C GLN A 36 4.30 7.52 -29.92
N LEU A 37 5.39 7.26 -30.65
CA LEU A 37 6.09 5.98 -30.56
C LEU A 37 6.82 5.85 -29.23
N GLY A 38 7.41 6.91 -28.70
CA GLY A 38 8.04 6.91 -27.37
C GLY A 38 7.07 6.44 -26.28
N ALA A 39 5.89 7.08 -26.19
CA ALA A 39 4.84 6.69 -25.24
C ALA A 39 4.32 5.25 -25.48
N THR A 40 4.22 4.83 -26.75
CA THR A 40 3.80 3.46 -27.10
C THR A 40 4.85 2.42 -26.67
N ILE A 41 6.13 2.71 -26.87
CA ILE A 41 7.24 1.85 -26.44
C ILE A 41 7.28 1.78 -24.91
N GLU A 42 7.11 2.91 -24.23
CA GLU A 42 7.07 2.97 -22.77
C GLU A 42 5.92 2.11 -22.21
N ALA A 43 4.70 2.26 -22.74
CA ALA A 43 3.55 1.45 -22.32
C ALA A 43 3.73 -0.07 -22.58
N LEU A 44 4.57 -0.44 -23.54
CA LEU A 44 4.89 -1.83 -23.88
C LEU A 44 6.11 -2.38 -23.13
N THR A 45 6.91 -1.54 -22.49
CA THR A 45 8.17 -1.96 -21.86
C THR A 45 7.90 -2.28 -20.39
N PRO A 46 8.14 -3.52 -19.93
CA PRO A 46 7.95 -3.85 -18.54
C PRO A 46 9.04 -3.23 -17.67
N PRO A 47 8.77 -3.10 -16.36
CA PRO A 47 9.80 -2.67 -15.43
C PRO A 47 10.92 -3.70 -15.27
N GLY A 48 12.12 -3.21 -14.92
CA GLY A 48 13.18 -4.06 -14.41
C GLY A 48 12.82 -4.54 -13.01
N LEU A 49 12.89 -5.85 -12.77
CA LEU A 49 12.47 -6.47 -11.51
C LEU A 49 13.59 -7.35 -10.94
N PRO A 50 13.73 -7.42 -9.61
CA PRO A 50 14.64 -8.37 -8.96
C PRO A 50 14.33 -9.81 -9.36
N GLU A 51 15.32 -10.69 -9.24
CA GLU A 51 15.04 -12.12 -9.21
C GLU A 51 14.38 -12.48 -7.86
N PRO A 52 13.46 -13.46 -7.81
CA PRO A 52 12.89 -13.90 -6.55
C PRO A 52 13.98 -14.38 -5.60
N VAL A 53 13.93 -13.94 -4.34
CA VAL A 53 14.89 -14.42 -3.35
C VAL A 53 14.48 -15.81 -2.88
N SER A 54 15.30 -16.80 -3.17
CA SER A 54 15.06 -18.19 -2.77
C SER A 54 15.21 -18.37 -1.26
N ALA A 55 14.32 -19.17 -0.67
CA ALA A 55 14.46 -19.69 0.68
C ALA A 55 14.29 -21.21 0.65
N SER A 56 15.01 -21.94 1.50
CA SER A 56 14.90 -23.39 1.62
C SER A 56 13.68 -23.82 2.45
N GLU A 57 13.16 -22.92 3.28
CA GLU A 57 12.04 -23.15 4.20
C GLU A 57 11.29 -21.85 4.47
N GLN A 58 9.97 -21.93 4.65
CA GLN A 58 9.12 -20.86 5.17
C GLN A 58 8.73 -21.17 6.63
N VAL A 59 9.00 -20.24 7.52
CA VAL A 59 8.79 -20.33 8.96
C VAL A 59 7.69 -19.35 9.36
N SER A 60 6.59 -19.88 9.90
CA SER A 60 5.56 -19.09 10.58
C SER A 60 5.99 -18.83 12.02
N LEU A 61 5.81 -17.59 12.50
CA LEU A 61 6.06 -17.23 13.90
C LEU A 61 4.78 -17.40 14.72
N ASP A 62 4.92 -17.77 15.99
CA ASP A 62 3.79 -17.76 16.92
C ASP A 62 3.43 -16.31 17.26
N GLN A 63 2.32 -15.85 16.70
CA GLN A 63 1.75 -14.53 16.91
C GLN A 63 0.29 -14.61 17.41
N GLY A 64 -0.12 -15.76 17.95
CA GLY A 64 -1.48 -15.97 18.47
C GLY A 64 -2.53 -16.38 17.43
N TRP A 65 -2.21 -16.35 16.14
CA TRP A 65 -3.07 -16.93 15.09
C TRP A 65 -2.69 -18.37 14.80
N ASN A 66 -3.69 -19.21 14.56
CA ASN A 66 -3.48 -20.52 13.96
C ASN A 66 -3.32 -20.39 12.42
N ALA A 67 -2.98 -21.50 11.75
CA ALA A 67 -2.75 -21.51 10.30
C ALA A 67 -4.00 -21.16 9.47
N GLU A 68 -5.20 -21.51 9.94
CA GLU A 68 -6.46 -21.23 9.24
C GLU A 68 -6.80 -19.74 9.31
N ASP A 69 -6.64 -19.11 10.48
CA ASP A 69 -6.86 -17.67 10.64
C ASP A 69 -5.85 -16.85 9.83
N ALA A 70 -4.59 -17.28 9.79
CA ALA A 70 -3.55 -16.65 8.97
C ALA A 70 -3.87 -16.76 7.46
N ASP A 71 -4.14 -17.97 6.95
CA ASP A 71 -4.51 -18.19 5.54
C ASP A 71 -5.76 -17.38 5.16
N ARG A 72 -6.76 -17.35 6.03
CA ARG A 72 -7.96 -16.56 5.83
C ARG A 72 -7.64 -15.07 5.78
N PHE A 73 -6.78 -14.53 6.66
CA PHE A 73 -6.35 -13.13 6.61
C PHE A 73 -5.57 -12.81 5.32
N HIS A 74 -4.69 -13.72 4.88
CA HIS A 74 -3.90 -13.57 3.65
C HIS A 74 -4.75 -13.34 2.41
N HIS A 75 -5.91 -14.00 2.35
CA HIS A 75 -6.77 -14.07 1.16
C HIS A 75 -8.19 -13.52 1.38
N LYS A 76 -8.46 -12.81 2.48
CA LYS A 76 -9.77 -12.19 2.74
C LYS A 76 -10.00 -10.98 1.83
N ALA A 77 -10.98 -11.06 0.94
CA ALA A 77 -11.36 -9.93 0.09
C ALA A 77 -11.92 -8.75 0.90
N GLN A 78 -11.52 -7.53 0.53
CA GLN A 78 -12.05 -6.27 1.04
C GLN A 78 -12.94 -5.53 0.01
N GLY A 79 -13.55 -6.27 -0.94
CA GLY A 79 -14.33 -5.68 -2.04
C GLY A 79 -13.44 -5.02 -3.11
N THR A 80 -12.14 -5.28 -3.01
CA THR A 80 -11.10 -4.69 -3.85
C THR A 80 -11.20 -5.13 -5.31
N GLN A 81 -10.79 -4.22 -6.19
CA GLN A 81 -10.44 -4.47 -7.58
C GLN A 81 -9.19 -3.64 -7.96
N THR A 82 -8.15 -3.67 -7.10
CA THR A 82 -6.91 -2.91 -7.31
C THR A 82 -6.28 -3.18 -8.67
N LEU A 83 -6.44 -4.42 -9.15
CA LEU A 83 -6.05 -4.80 -10.50
C LEU A 83 -7.30 -4.73 -11.37
N PRO A 84 -7.39 -3.75 -12.29
CA PRO A 84 -8.62 -3.42 -13.00
C PRO A 84 -8.89 -4.37 -14.19
N ILE A 85 -8.85 -5.68 -13.93
CA ILE A 85 -9.11 -6.74 -14.90
C ILE A 85 -9.87 -7.91 -14.28
N PRO A 86 -10.62 -8.69 -15.07
CA PRO A 86 -11.22 -9.93 -14.60
C PRO A 86 -10.16 -10.91 -14.08
N LEU A 87 -10.50 -11.67 -13.05
CA LEU A 87 -9.67 -12.75 -12.51
C LEU A 87 -9.27 -13.75 -13.61
N SER A 88 -10.20 -14.12 -14.48
CA SER A 88 -9.92 -15.03 -15.61
C SER A 88 -8.85 -14.49 -16.56
N TRP A 89 -8.77 -13.16 -16.72
CA TRP A 89 -7.74 -12.52 -17.53
C TRP A 89 -6.40 -12.54 -16.80
N PHE A 90 -6.38 -12.23 -15.51
CA PHE A 90 -5.17 -12.28 -14.68
C PHE A 90 -4.53 -13.68 -14.67
N LEU A 91 -5.34 -14.72 -14.61
CA LEU A 91 -4.91 -16.12 -14.69
C LEU A 91 -4.43 -16.53 -16.11
N ALA A 92 -4.92 -15.87 -17.15
CA ALA A 92 -4.62 -16.21 -18.55
C ALA A 92 -3.46 -15.41 -19.16
N LEU A 93 -3.20 -14.20 -18.67
CA LEU A 93 -2.19 -13.28 -19.17
C LEU A 93 -0.79 -13.88 -19.06
N GLU A 94 0.02 -13.59 -20.07
CA GLU A 94 1.45 -13.90 -20.03
C GLU A 94 2.20 -12.72 -19.41
N ALA A 95 3.27 -13.01 -18.67
CA ALA A 95 4.19 -11.99 -18.19
C ALA A 95 4.75 -11.19 -19.38
N PRO A 96 4.99 -9.88 -19.23
CA PRO A 96 5.51 -9.05 -20.31
C PRO A 96 6.93 -9.46 -20.72
N LEU A 97 7.22 -9.29 -22.00
CA LEU A 97 8.55 -9.46 -22.58
C LEU A 97 9.34 -8.16 -22.46
N ASN A 98 10.64 -8.25 -22.17
CA ASN A 98 11.50 -7.05 -22.04
C ASN A 98 11.65 -6.27 -23.35
N SER A 99 11.43 -6.92 -24.49
CA SER A 99 11.47 -6.28 -25.80
C SER A 99 10.11 -6.41 -26.50
N PRO A 100 9.47 -5.30 -26.90
CA PRO A 100 8.25 -5.35 -27.69
C PRO A 100 8.42 -6.07 -29.04
N PHE A 101 9.64 -6.06 -29.61
CA PHE A 101 9.93 -6.77 -30.87
C PHE A 101 9.94 -8.29 -30.73
N ALA A 102 10.04 -8.80 -29.50
CA ALA A 102 10.01 -10.22 -29.20
C ALA A 102 8.59 -10.81 -29.15
N ILE A 103 7.54 -9.96 -29.08
CA ILE A 103 6.14 -10.36 -28.91
C ILE A 103 5.68 -11.42 -29.93
N PRO A 104 6.00 -11.31 -31.23
CA PRO A 104 5.57 -12.31 -32.22
C PRO A 104 6.22 -13.69 -32.05
N PHE A 105 7.39 -13.76 -31.41
CA PHE A 105 8.30 -14.90 -31.53
C PHE A 105 8.46 -15.70 -30.23
N PHE A 106 8.25 -15.07 -29.08
CA PHE A 106 8.55 -15.68 -27.77
C PHE A 106 7.31 -15.80 -26.89
N LYS A 107 7.34 -16.80 -26.00
CA LYS A 107 6.33 -17.03 -24.96
C LYS A 107 6.95 -16.75 -23.60
N ARG A 108 6.11 -16.37 -22.63
CA ARG A 108 6.49 -16.25 -21.22
C ARG A 108 5.58 -17.10 -20.35
N GLU A 109 6.01 -17.29 -19.12
CA GLU A 109 5.20 -17.74 -17.99
C GLU A 109 3.92 -16.90 -17.83
N ARG A 110 2.96 -17.40 -17.05
CA ARG A 110 1.76 -16.63 -16.72
C ARG A 110 2.14 -15.42 -15.85
N PHE A 111 1.42 -14.32 -16.00
CA PHE A 111 1.60 -13.16 -15.13
C PHE A 111 1.33 -13.52 -13.66
N SER A 112 0.33 -14.39 -13.44
CA SER A 112 -0.07 -14.94 -12.14
C SER A 112 0.83 -16.05 -11.62
N ASP A 113 1.91 -16.42 -12.33
CA ASP A 113 2.86 -17.42 -11.84
C ASP A 113 3.59 -16.90 -10.60
N ASN A 114 3.67 -17.71 -9.54
CA ASN A 114 4.34 -17.33 -8.30
C ASN A 114 5.76 -16.85 -8.55
N ARG A 115 6.53 -17.51 -9.43
CA ARG A 115 7.90 -17.08 -9.73
C ARG A 115 7.95 -15.65 -10.28
N TYR A 116 6.92 -15.22 -11.03
CA TYR A 116 6.83 -13.85 -11.53
C TYR A 116 6.36 -12.89 -10.45
N LEU A 117 5.30 -13.23 -9.71
CA LEU A 117 4.72 -12.36 -8.69
C LEU A 117 5.65 -12.13 -7.48
N LEU A 118 6.46 -13.12 -7.09
CA LEU A 118 7.43 -12.98 -5.99
C LEU A 118 8.50 -11.90 -6.26
N ARG A 119 8.71 -11.52 -7.53
CA ARG A 119 9.65 -10.45 -7.91
C ARG A 119 9.18 -9.05 -7.46
N PHE A 120 7.90 -8.91 -7.16
CA PHE A 120 7.33 -7.69 -6.59
C PHE A 120 7.32 -7.69 -5.07
N GLY A 121 7.94 -8.68 -4.40
CA GLY A 121 8.05 -8.75 -2.95
C GLY A 121 6.90 -9.45 -2.23
N PHE A 122 6.01 -10.13 -2.97
CA PHE A 122 4.99 -11.01 -2.37
C PHE A 122 5.62 -12.27 -1.74
N ILE A 123 4.81 -13.02 -1.00
CA ILE A 123 5.21 -14.25 -0.31
C ILE A 123 4.42 -15.42 -0.91
N GLU A 124 5.09 -16.55 -1.12
CA GLU A 124 4.45 -17.75 -1.66
C GLU A 124 3.36 -18.27 -0.72
N SER A 125 2.25 -18.72 -1.29
CA SER A 125 1.12 -19.33 -0.56
C SER A 125 0.68 -20.58 -1.30
N ALA A 126 0.18 -21.55 -0.54
CA ALA A 126 -0.36 -22.80 -1.10
C ALA A 126 -1.83 -22.62 -1.52
N GLU A 127 -2.33 -23.56 -2.31
CA GLU A 127 -3.77 -23.67 -2.55
C GLU A 127 -4.50 -24.01 -1.24
N SER A 128 -5.62 -23.34 -1.00
CA SER A 128 -6.46 -23.51 0.19
C SER A 128 -7.92 -23.19 -0.14
N GLU A 129 -8.83 -23.37 0.82
CA GLU A 129 -10.23 -22.95 0.67
C GLU A 129 -10.37 -21.44 0.44
N ASN A 130 -9.43 -20.63 0.95
CA ASN A 130 -9.40 -19.18 0.73
C ASN A 130 -8.57 -18.79 -0.51
N ASN A 131 -7.79 -19.71 -1.09
CA ASN A 131 -6.87 -19.47 -2.19
C ASN A 131 -6.90 -20.59 -3.24
N GLU A 132 -8.02 -20.71 -3.96
CA GLU A 132 -8.24 -21.76 -4.98
C GLU A 132 -7.14 -21.83 -6.06
N TYR A 133 -6.47 -20.71 -6.34
CA TYR A 133 -5.50 -20.59 -7.43
C TYR A 133 -4.03 -20.58 -6.96
N GLY A 134 -3.77 -20.77 -5.67
CA GLY A 134 -2.40 -20.76 -5.13
C GLY A 134 -1.66 -19.44 -5.35
N LEU A 135 -2.41 -18.31 -5.39
CA LEU A 135 -1.82 -16.98 -5.56
C LEU A 135 -1.01 -16.59 -4.32
N PRO A 136 0.00 -15.73 -4.43
CA PRO A 136 0.79 -15.28 -3.29
C PRO A 136 -0.07 -14.63 -2.19
N ILE A 137 0.44 -14.60 -0.96
CA ILE A 137 -0.16 -13.88 0.16
C ILE A 137 -0.47 -12.44 -0.27
N GLY A 138 -1.69 -11.97 -0.01
CA GLY A 138 -2.11 -10.61 -0.36
C GLY A 138 -3.05 -10.51 -1.55
N PHE A 139 -3.38 -11.61 -2.23
CA PHE A 139 -4.34 -11.62 -3.33
C PHE A 139 -5.69 -12.18 -2.91
N ALA A 140 -6.77 -11.58 -3.41
CA ALA A 140 -8.13 -12.12 -3.32
C ALA A 140 -8.94 -11.78 -4.56
N TYR A 141 -10.17 -12.30 -4.61
CA TYR A 141 -11.10 -12.00 -5.69
C TYR A 141 -12.50 -11.66 -5.14
N SER A 142 -13.17 -10.75 -5.84
CA SER A 142 -14.50 -10.26 -5.48
C SER A 142 -15.43 -10.51 -6.67
N PRO A 143 -16.55 -11.24 -6.51
CA PRO A 143 -17.50 -11.47 -7.59
C PRO A 143 -18.34 -10.22 -7.87
N PHE A 144 -18.95 -10.15 -9.06
CA PHE A 144 -19.93 -9.13 -9.45
C PHE A 144 -19.47 -7.66 -9.38
N GLN A 145 -18.20 -7.41 -9.73
CA GLN A 145 -17.59 -6.08 -9.70
C GLN A 145 -17.73 -5.35 -11.04
N SER A 146 -17.86 -4.02 -10.97
CA SER A 146 -17.91 -3.14 -12.14
C SER A 146 -16.48 -2.73 -12.54
N ILE A 147 -15.92 -3.40 -13.54
CA ILE A 147 -14.56 -3.12 -14.03
C ILE A 147 -14.62 -2.07 -15.13
N ARG A 148 -13.86 -0.97 -14.98
CA ARG A 148 -13.81 0.12 -15.96
C ARG A 148 -13.32 -0.39 -17.31
N GLY A 149 -14.03 -0.03 -18.37
CA GLY A 149 -13.75 -0.50 -19.74
C GLY A 149 -14.54 -1.75 -20.14
N LEU A 150 -15.25 -2.39 -19.20
CA LEU A 150 -16.19 -3.46 -19.47
C LEU A 150 -17.64 -2.99 -19.28
N SER A 151 -18.55 -3.55 -20.08
CA SER A 151 -19.99 -3.27 -19.98
C SER A 151 -20.75 -4.25 -19.07
N ARG A 152 -20.07 -5.27 -18.57
CA ARG A 152 -20.63 -6.31 -17.70
C ARG A 152 -19.85 -6.39 -16.38
N LYS A 153 -20.53 -6.92 -15.36
CA LYS A 153 -19.90 -7.26 -14.09
C LYS A 153 -19.14 -8.56 -14.21
N GLU A 154 -18.01 -8.63 -13.52
CA GLU A 154 -17.09 -9.77 -13.56
C GLU A 154 -16.56 -10.08 -12.16
N THR A 155 -15.93 -11.25 -11.99
CA THR A 155 -15.09 -11.51 -10.82
C THR A 155 -13.78 -10.74 -10.99
N ALA A 156 -13.54 -9.74 -10.15
CA ALA A 156 -12.30 -8.96 -10.16
C ALA A 156 -11.26 -9.57 -9.23
N VAL A 157 -9.99 -9.41 -9.58
CA VAL A 157 -8.85 -9.71 -8.70
C VAL A 157 -8.38 -8.41 -8.04
N GLY A 158 -7.98 -8.49 -6.77
CA GLY A 158 -7.49 -7.34 -6.02
C GLY A 158 -6.57 -7.72 -4.88
N LEU A 159 -6.12 -6.71 -4.14
CA LEU A 159 -5.19 -6.87 -3.03
C LEU A 159 -5.91 -6.82 -1.69
N THR A 160 -5.53 -7.72 -0.78
CA THR A 160 -6.00 -7.75 0.61
C THR A 160 -5.11 -6.91 1.51
N CYS A 161 -5.52 -6.72 2.77
CA CYS A 161 -4.68 -6.10 3.81
C CYS A 161 -3.28 -6.75 3.89
N ALA A 162 -3.18 -8.07 3.68
CA ALA A 162 -1.93 -8.82 3.78
C ALA A 162 -0.89 -8.44 2.70
N ALA A 163 -1.30 -7.85 1.56
CA ALA A 163 -0.37 -7.35 0.55
C ALA A 163 0.55 -6.23 1.07
N CYS A 164 0.09 -5.52 2.12
CA CYS A 164 0.81 -4.44 2.79
C CYS A 164 1.21 -4.82 4.23
N HIS A 165 0.41 -5.66 4.89
CA HIS A 165 0.51 -5.96 6.32
C HIS A 165 0.86 -7.42 6.66
N THR A 166 1.40 -8.19 5.71
CA THR A 166 2.13 -9.42 6.02
C THR A 166 3.57 -9.27 5.54
N GLY A 167 4.49 -9.22 6.49
CA GLY A 167 5.90 -9.00 6.27
C GLY A 167 6.69 -10.28 6.05
N GLN A 168 7.93 -10.12 5.61
CA GLN A 168 8.87 -11.23 5.50
C GLN A 168 10.31 -10.81 5.74
N LEU A 169 11.09 -11.73 6.29
CA LEU A 169 12.52 -11.59 6.51
C LEU A 169 13.25 -12.86 6.07
N ILE A 170 14.45 -12.73 5.52
CA ILE A 170 15.31 -13.87 5.17
C ILE A 170 16.55 -13.87 6.06
N PHE A 171 16.75 -14.97 6.79
CA PHE A 171 17.95 -15.20 7.59
C PHE A 171 18.39 -16.65 7.49
N LYS A 172 19.67 -16.87 7.14
CA LYS A 172 20.26 -18.21 6.93
C LYS A 172 19.38 -19.12 6.04
N GLU A 173 19.00 -18.60 4.87
CA GLU A 173 18.17 -19.29 3.86
C GLU A 173 16.72 -19.60 4.26
N LYS A 174 16.29 -19.24 5.48
CA LYS A 174 14.89 -19.39 5.90
C LYS A 174 14.14 -18.08 5.71
N ARG A 175 12.89 -18.17 5.24
CA ARG A 175 11.94 -17.05 5.16
C ARG A 175 11.05 -17.07 6.40
N TYR A 176 11.07 -16.00 7.17
CA TYR A 176 10.18 -15.81 8.32
C TYR A 176 9.00 -14.95 7.85
N VAL A 177 7.78 -15.46 7.98
CA VAL A 177 6.55 -14.70 7.70
C VAL A 177 6.11 -13.99 8.96
N ILE A 178 5.86 -12.69 8.84
CA ILE A 178 5.53 -11.82 9.96
C ILE A 178 4.09 -11.33 9.79
N GLU A 179 3.17 -11.93 10.53
CA GLU A 179 1.77 -11.55 10.48
C GLU A 179 1.57 -10.15 11.06
N GLY A 180 0.81 -9.32 10.37
CA GLY A 180 0.64 -7.91 10.73
C GLY A 180 1.91 -7.05 10.61
N GLY A 181 3.01 -7.58 10.03
CA GLY A 181 4.26 -6.86 9.78
C GLY A 181 4.28 -6.09 8.45
N PRO A 182 5.24 -5.18 8.23
CA PRO A 182 5.36 -4.45 6.97
C PRO A 182 5.75 -5.38 5.81
N ALA A 183 4.96 -5.38 4.74
CA ALA A 183 5.30 -6.11 3.53
C ALA A 183 6.51 -5.49 2.81
N VAL A 184 7.18 -6.30 2.00
CA VAL A 184 8.29 -5.82 1.13
C VAL A 184 7.83 -5.64 -0.31
N THR A 185 6.54 -5.32 -0.52
CA THR A 185 5.93 -5.27 -1.85
C THR A 185 6.17 -3.96 -2.59
N ASP A 186 6.22 -4.01 -3.93
CA ASP A 186 6.20 -2.84 -4.83
C ASP A 186 4.97 -2.87 -5.75
N LEU A 187 3.91 -2.18 -5.32
CA LEU A 187 2.63 -2.15 -6.03
C LEU A 187 2.66 -1.27 -7.29
N GLY A 188 3.58 -0.31 -7.34
CA GLY A 188 3.81 0.53 -8.52
C GLY A 188 4.36 -0.28 -9.68
N GLN A 189 5.39 -1.08 -9.42
CA GLN A 189 5.96 -1.98 -10.41
C GLN A 189 4.99 -3.09 -10.83
N LEU A 190 4.18 -3.63 -9.90
CA LEU A 190 3.11 -4.57 -10.24
C LEU A 190 2.13 -3.96 -11.25
N THR A 191 1.70 -2.72 -11.00
CA THR A 191 0.79 -1.98 -11.89
C THR A 191 1.42 -1.73 -13.26
N ASN A 192 2.68 -1.32 -13.31
CA ASN A 192 3.41 -1.08 -14.56
C ASN A 192 3.60 -2.37 -15.36
N ALA A 193 3.94 -3.47 -14.70
CA ALA A 193 4.08 -4.77 -15.34
C ALA A 193 2.74 -5.28 -15.89
N LEU A 194 1.65 -5.11 -15.16
CA LEU A 194 0.31 -5.48 -15.62
C LEU A 194 -0.11 -4.66 -16.85
N ARG A 195 0.11 -3.34 -16.82
CA ARG A 195 -0.12 -2.45 -17.97
C ARG A 195 0.67 -2.92 -19.20
N ALA A 196 1.95 -3.23 -19.04
CA ALA A 196 2.76 -3.78 -20.12
C ALA A 196 2.23 -5.13 -20.62
N ALA A 197 1.83 -6.04 -19.73
CA ALA A 197 1.26 -7.34 -20.12
C ALA A 197 -0.01 -7.20 -20.95
N LEU A 198 -0.90 -6.29 -20.55
CA LEU A 198 -2.14 -5.96 -21.28
C LEU A 198 -1.83 -5.31 -22.62
N ALA A 199 -0.96 -4.30 -22.66
CA ALA A 199 -0.58 -3.59 -23.87
C ALA A 199 0.07 -4.52 -24.90
N GLN A 200 0.99 -5.39 -24.47
CA GLN A 200 1.61 -6.39 -25.35
C GLN A 200 0.59 -7.41 -25.88
N THR A 201 -0.38 -7.79 -25.07
CA THR A 201 -1.46 -8.71 -25.46
C THR A 201 -2.40 -8.05 -26.48
N ALA A 202 -2.76 -6.77 -26.27
CA ALA A 202 -3.58 -6.01 -27.21
C ALA A 202 -2.87 -5.72 -28.53
N LEU A 203 -1.56 -5.39 -28.47
CA LEU A 203 -0.76 -5.23 -29.68
C LEU A 203 -0.73 -6.53 -30.48
N SER A 204 -0.54 -7.68 -29.81
CA SER A 204 -0.58 -8.99 -30.47
C SER A 204 -1.93 -9.24 -31.17
N ALA A 205 -3.05 -8.80 -30.59
CA ALA A 205 -4.37 -8.94 -31.22
C ALA A 205 -4.50 -8.19 -32.56
N LYS A 206 -3.70 -7.13 -32.75
CA LYS A 206 -3.73 -6.25 -33.93
C LYS A 206 -2.75 -6.67 -35.03
N LEU A 207 -1.86 -7.64 -34.78
CA LEU A 207 -0.85 -8.09 -35.74
C LEU A 207 -1.38 -9.26 -36.59
N PRO A 208 -1.65 -9.06 -37.89
CA PRO A 208 -2.09 -10.15 -38.77
C PRO A 208 -1.04 -11.25 -38.83
N PHE A 209 -1.47 -12.52 -38.74
CA PHE A 209 -0.62 -13.72 -38.81
C PHE A 209 0.40 -13.92 -37.66
N PHE A 210 0.49 -13.00 -36.70
CA PHE A 210 1.41 -13.04 -35.55
C PHE A 210 0.71 -12.75 -34.20
N ASP A 211 -0.54 -13.18 -34.09
CA ASP A 211 -1.40 -12.98 -32.92
C ASP A 211 -1.15 -13.95 -31.76
N GLY A 212 -0.05 -14.71 -31.79
CA GLY A 212 0.12 -15.90 -30.96
C GLY A 212 -0.06 -15.67 -29.46
N ARG A 213 0.32 -14.50 -28.93
CA ARG A 213 0.10 -14.14 -27.52
C ARG A 213 -1.39 -13.92 -27.24
N PHE A 214 -2.05 -13.07 -28.03
CA PHE A 214 -3.49 -12.85 -27.90
C PHE A 214 -4.30 -14.13 -28.14
N GLY A 215 -3.92 -14.95 -29.13
CA GLY A 215 -4.60 -16.22 -29.42
C GLY A 215 -4.52 -17.20 -28.24
N ARG A 216 -3.38 -17.29 -27.54
CA ARG A 216 -3.26 -18.10 -26.31
C ARG A 216 -4.07 -17.52 -25.16
N PHE A 217 -4.00 -16.21 -24.96
CA PHE A 217 -4.83 -15.51 -23.98
C PHE A 217 -6.34 -15.77 -24.21
N ALA A 218 -6.82 -15.54 -25.44
CA ALA A 218 -8.21 -15.74 -25.80
C ALA A 218 -8.69 -17.18 -25.62
N LYS A 219 -7.87 -18.18 -25.97
CA LYS A 219 -8.20 -19.60 -25.74
C LYS A 219 -8.32 -19.95 -24.26
N ARG A 220 -7.47 -19.36 -23.40
CA ARG A 220 -7.52 -19.60 -21.94
C ARG A 220 -8.73 -18.90 -21.31
N VAL A 221 -9.01 -17.66 -21.69
CA VAL A 221 -10.13 -16.88 -21.15
C VAL A 221 -11.48 -17.43 -21.60
N LEU A 222 -11.64 -17.73 -22.89
CA LEU A 222 -12.94 -18.14 -23.46
C LEU A 222 -13.20 -19.64 -23.30
N GLY A 223 -12.15 -20.47 -23.15
CA GLY A 223 -12.29 -21.91 -22.97
C GLY A 223 -13.18 -22.55 -24.05
N THR A 224 -14.29 -23.16 -23.62
CA THR A 224 -15.29 -23.80 -24.49
C THR A 224 -16.09 -22.82 -25.35
N GLU A 225 -16.13 -21.54 -24.99
CA GLU A 225 -16.83 -20.48 -25.74
C GLU A 225 -15.94 -19.85 -26.83
N TYR A 226 -14.75 -20.39 -27.07
CA TYR A 226 -13.84 -19.86 -28.07
C TYR A 226 -14.40 -20.00 -29.50
N SER A 227 -14.62 -18.86 -30.15
CA SER A 227 -15.04 -18.72 -31.55
C SER A 227 -14.45 -17.44 -32.15
N ASP A 228 -14.51 -17.26 -33.47
CA ASP A 228 -14.05 -16.03 -34.10
C ASP A 228 -14.81 -14.79 -33.61
N LEU A 229 -16.12 -14.93 -33.34
CA LEU A 229 -16.96 -13.86 -32.82
C LEU A 229 -16.55 -13.46 -31.39
N THR A 230 -16.48 -14.43 -30.47
CA THR A 230 -16.13 -14.18 -29.07
C THR A 230 -14.69 -13.69 -28.93
N ARG A 231 -13.80 -14.12 -29.83
CA ARG A 231 -12.44 -13.62 -29.93
C ARG A 231 -12.37 -12.14 -30.30
N VAL A 232 -13.14 -11.69 -31.31
CA VAL A 232 -13.20 -10.27 -31.70
C VAL A 232 -13.78 -9.43 -30.57
N GLN A 233 -14.83 -9.92 -29.91
CA GLN A 233 -15.42 -9.26 -28.75
C GLN A 233 -14.42 -9.11 -27.60
N LEU A 234 -13.66 -10.16 -27.28
CA LEU A 234 -12.61 -10.11 -26.26
C LEU A 234 -11.50 -9.09 -26.61
N SER A 235 -11.12 -9.00 -27.89
CA SER A 235 -10.14 -7.98 -28.32
C SER A 235 -10.67 -6.56 -28.07
N LYS A 236 -11.95 -6.32 -28.34
CA LYS A 236 -12.59 -5.01 -28.11
C LYS A 236 -12.69 -4.67 -26.63
N GLU A 237 -13.01 -5.65 -25.78
CA GLU A 237 -13.02 -5.49 -24.33
C GLU A 237 -11.62 -5.17 -23.79
N LEU A 238 -10.59 -5.82 -24.33
CA LEU A 238 -9.20 -5.56 -23.96
C LEU A 238 -8.77 -4.13 -24.32
N ASP A 239 -9.15 -3.65 -25.50
CA ASP A 239 -8.96 -2.24 -25.88
C ASP A 239 -9.75 -1.29 -24.96
N GLY A 240 -10.96 -1.67 -24.53
CA GLY A 240 -11.79 -0.91 -23.60
C GLY A 240 -11.14 -0.71 -22.23
N ILE A 241 -10.59 -1.79 -21.65
CA ILE A 241 -9.83 -1.71 -20.39
C ILE A 241 -8.57 -0.85 -20.56
N LEU A 242 -7.80 -1.05 -21.63
CA LEU A 242 -6.59 -0.26 -21.86
C LEU A 242 -6.90 1.23 -22.01
N GLY A 243 -7.96 1.59 -22.76
CA GLY A 243 -8.42 2.98 -22.86
C GLY A 243 -8.78 3.54 -21.49
N ALA A 244 -9.55 2.80 -20.69
CA ALA A 244 -9.92 3.20 -19.34
C ALA A 244 -8.72 3.36 -18.38
N LEU A 245 -7.58 2.71 -18.64
CA LEU A 245 -6.34 2.88 -17.88
C LEU A 245 -5.51 4.09 -18.35
N ILE A 246 -5.50 4.37 -19.65
CA ILE A 246 -4.77 5.49 -20.25
C ILE A 246 -5.45 6.83 -19.94
N ASP A 247 -6.79 6.85 -19.92
CA ASP A 247 -7.59 8.07 -19.69
C ASP A 247 -7.55 8.56 -18.24
N GLN A 248 -6.92 7.81 -17.33
CA GLN A 248 -6.82 8.20 -15.92
C GLN A 248 -5.62 9.11 -15.67
N PRO A 249 -5.76 10.15 -14.82
CA PRO A 249 -4.62 10.87 -14.30
C PRO A 249 -3.67 9.89 -13.58
N ALA A 250 -2.36 10.05 -13.81
CA ALA A 250 -1.34 9.15 -13.27
C ALA A 250 -0.09 9.89 -12.77
N GLY A 251 -0.25 11.15 -12.34
CA GLY A 251 0.86 11.97 -11.87
C GLY A 251 1.52 11.42 -10.60
N ILE A 252 2.86 11.40 -10.59
CA ILE A 252 3.71 10.91 -9.50
C ILE A 252 4.88 11.90 -9.38
N ASP A 253 5.02 12.56 -8.23
CA ASP A 253 6.16 13.42 -7.91
C ASP A 253 7.26 12.63 -7.17
N VAL A 254 6.84 11.71 -6.29
CA VAL A 254 7.73 10.82 -5.55
C VAL A 254 7.31 9.37 -5.77
N THR A 255 8.24 8.56 -6.28
CA THR A 255 8.01 7.12 -6.45
C THR A 255 7.97 6.42 -5.10
N GLU A 256 6.96 5.56 -4.91
CA GLU A 256 6.76 4.79 -3.68
C GLU A 256 7.85 3.73 -3.51
N GLY A 257 7.97 2.84 -4.50
CA GLY A 257 8.96 1.76 -4.52
C GLY A 257 8.61 0.61 -3.58
N PHE A 258 9.59 -0.26 -3.33
CA PHE A 258 9.47 -1.36 -2.38
C PHE A 258 9.20 -0.86 -0.95
N THR A 259 8.37 -1.62 -0.22
CA THR A 259 8.00 -1.44 1.19
C THR A 259 7.15 -0.20 1.50
N ARG A 260 6.77 0.59 0.50
CA ARG A 260 6.16 1.91 0.69
C ARG A 260 4.96 2.14 -0.21
N LEU A 261 4.06 3.02 0.24
CA LEU A 261 2.88 3.44 -0.51
C LEU A 261 2.41 4.82 -0.04
N ASP A 262 1.93 5.65 -0.96
CA ASP A 262 1.20 6.89 -0.66
C ASP A 262 -0.30 6.58 -0.54
N ALA A 263 -0.65 5.85 0.51
CA ALA A 263 -2.00 5.32 0.71
C ALA A 263 -3.04 6.44 0.80
N LEU A 264 -2.74 7.54 1.49
CA LEU A 264 -3.67 8.67 1.63
C LEU A 264 -3.96 9.32 0.29
N ASN A 265 -2.94 9.70 -0.49
CA ASN A 265 -3.25 10.34 -1.76
C ASN A 265 -3.96 9.40 -2.73
N ARG A 266 -3.64 8.10 -2.71
CA ARG A 266 -4.35 7.07 -3.48
C ARG A 266 -5.82 6.98 -3.12
N ILE A 267 -6.16 6.88 -1.82
CA ILE A 267 -7.55 6.87 -1.35
C ILE A 267 -8.27 8.15 -1.81
N GLY A 268 -7.65 9.31 -1.61
CA GLY A 268 -8.24 10.58 -2.01
C GLY A 268 -8.47 10.69 -3.52
N ASN A 269 -7.51 10.23 -4.33
CA ASN A 269 -7.63 10.22 -5.79
C ASN A 269 -8.73 9.25 -6.23
N GLN A 270 -8.81 8.06 -5.64
CA GLN A 270 -9.84 7.09 -5.98
C GLN A 270 -11.24 7.64 -5.68
N VAL A 271 -11.47 8.06 -4.43
CA VAL A 271 -12.79 8.47 -3.93
C VAL A 271 -13.24 9.82 -4.50
N PHE A 272 -12.36 10.81 -4.59
CA PHE A 272 -12.77 12.18 -4.93
C PHE A 272 -12.52 12.55 -6.40
N ALA A 273 -11.64 11.84 -7.10
CA ALA A 273 -11.32 12.15 -8.49
C ALA A 273 -11.82 11.08 -9.46
N LEU A 274 -11.45 9.82 -9.22
CA LEU A 274 -11.67 8.74 -10.17
C LEU A 274 -13.12 8.25 -10.17
N ASP A 275 -13.70 7.93 -9.00
CA ASP A 275 -15.06 7.39 -8.89
C ASP A 275 -16.16 8.37 -9.34
N PRO A 276 -16.14 9.66 -8.92
CA PRO A 276 -17.13 10.64 -9.38
C PRO A 276 -16.72 11.30 -10.72
N LYS A 277 -15.60 10.89 -11.33
CA LYS A 277 -15.01 11.50 -12.55
C LYS A 277 -14.76 13.00 -12.42
N ARG A 278 -14.26 13.44 -11.26
CA ARG A 278 -13.89 14.82 -10.95
C ARG A 278 -12.37 14.97 -10.90
N TYR A 279 -11.73 14.87 -12.06
CA TYR A 279 -10.26 14.80 -12.13
C TYR A 279 -9.51 16.04 -11.60
N GLY A 280 -10.19 17.18 -11.39
CA GLY A 280 -9.61 18.34 -10.69
C GLY A 280 -9.21 18.05 -9.24
N ASN A 281 -9.82 17.04 -8.60
CA ASN A 281 -9.44 16.58 -7.26
C ASN A 281 -8.20 15.67 -7.23
N TYR A 282 -7.67 15.29 -8.40
CA TYR A 282 -6.50 14.41 -8.48
C TYR A 282 -5.25 15.18 -8.09
N VAL A 283 -4.44 14.59 -7.21
CA VAL A 283 -3.11 15.11 -6.84
C VAL A 283 -2.04 14.09 -7.16
N ASN A 284 -0.83 14.55 -7.45
CA ASN A 284 0.29 13.66 -7.68
C ASN A 284 0.66 12.92 -6.40
N LEU A 285 1.10 11.66 -6.53
CA LEU A 285 1.65 10.91 -5.39
C LEU A 285 2.97 11.55 -4.97
N ASN A 286 3.08 11.91 -3.70
CA ASN A 286 4.21 12.71 -3.19
C ASN A 286 4.58 12.44 -1.72
N ALA A 287 3.85 11.57 -1.02
CA ALA A 287 4.05 11.29 0.39
C ALA A 287 4.11 9.78 0.72
N PRO A 288 4.96 8.98 0.05
CA PRO A 288 5.06 7.55 0.35
C PRO A 288 5.55 7.26 1.77
N VAL A 289 4.79 6.44 2.48
CA VAL A 289 5.12 5.91 3.81
C VAL A 289 5.45 4.43 3.75
N SER A 290 6.26 3.93 4.68
CA SER A 290 6.44 2.50 4.91
C SER A 290 5.11 1.90 5.37
N TYR A 291 4.85 0.61 5.11
CA TYR A 291 3.65 -0.02 5.65
C TYR A 291 3.73 -0.10 7.19
N PRO A 292 2.71 0.36 7.94
CA PRO A 292 2.74 0.23 9.39
C PRO A 292 2.39 -1.20 9.83
N HIS A 293 3.02 -1.70 10.90
CA HIS A 293 2.62 -2.97 11.51
C HIS A 293 1.33 -2.84 12.35
N ILE A 294 0.52 -3.89 12.45
CA ILE A 294 -0.88 -3.79 12.92
C ILE A 294 -1.25 -4.57 14.19
N TRP A 295 -0.37 -5.42 14.74
CA TRP A 295 -0.62 -6.27 15.93
C TRP A 295 -1.01 -5.56 17.24
N THR A 296 -0.93 -4.24 17.34
CA THR A 296 -1.43 -3.47 18.50
C THR A 296 -2.38 -2.35 18.10
N SER A 297 -2.65 -2.21 16.80
CA SER A 297 -3.29 -1.02 16.24
C SER A 297 -4.76 -0.89 16.63
N SER A 298 -5.46 -2.01 16.84
CA SER A 298 -6.86 -2.07 17.29
C SER A 298 -7.10 -1.31 18.60
N TRP A 299 -6.07 -1.24 19.45
CA TRP A 299 -6.18 -0.69 20.79
C TRP A 299 -5.77 0.77 20.89
N PHE A 300 -5.19 1.37 19.85
CA PHE A 300 -4.77 2.76 19.90
C PHE A 300 -5.98 3.68 19.81
N ASP A 301 -5.97 4.82 20.51
CA ASP A 301 -6.96 5.88 20.34
C ASP A 301 -6.85 6.60 18.98
N TRP A 302 -5.64 6.70 18.43
CA TRP A 302 -5.36 7.22 17.09
C TRP A 302 -4.48 6.25 16.27
N VAL A 303 -4.86 6.01 15.02
CA VAL A 303 -4.13 5.15 14.06
C VAL A 303 -3.63 5.95 12.85
N GLN A 304 -3.03 5.26 11.88
CA GLN A 304 -2.14 5.83 10.86
C GLN A 304 -0.86 6.44 11.47
N TYR A 305 0.08 6.88 10.63
CA TYR A 305 1.35 7.47 11.10
C TYR A 305 1.14 8.84 11.73
N ASP A 306 0.24 9.64 11.17
CA ASP A 306 -0.09 11.01 11.57
C ASP A 306 -1.16 11.10 12.67
N GLY A 307 -1.75 9.97 13.08
CA GLY A 307 -2.75 9.94 14.16
C GLY A 307 -4.06 10.61 13.74
N SER A 308 -4.56 10.25 12.56
CA SER A 308 -5.61 10.97 11.84
C SER A 308 -7.03 10.43 12.05
N ILE A 309 -7.16 9.17 12.46
CA ILE A 309 -8.44 8.49 12.56
C ILE A 309 -8.51 7.66 13.84
N MET A 310 -9.69 7.63 14.46
CA MET A 310 -9.95 6.81 15.63
C MET A 310 -10.65 5.50 15.29
N GLN A 311 -11.72 5.53 14.51
CA GLN A 311 -12.64 4.39 14.44
C GLN A 311 -12.07 3.27 13.50
N PRO A 312 -11.96 2.00 13.96
CA PRO A 312 -11.33 0.91 13.18
C PRO A 312 -12.06 0.50 11.90
N LEU A 313 -13.39 0.42 11.90
CA LEU A 313 -14.17 0.11 10.69
C LEU A 313 -14.03 1.22 9.64
N VAL A 314 -14.05 2.48 10.04
CA VAL A 314 -13.85 3.63 9.15
C VAL A 314 -12.43 3.60 8.59
N ARG A 315 -11.41 3.27 9.40
CA ARG A 315 -10.05 3.02 8.90
C ARG A 315 -10.06 1.93 7.82
N ASN A 316 -10.58 0.75 8.14
CA ASN A 316 -10.56 -0.42 7.25
C ASN A 316 -11.35 -0.17 5.95
N ALA A 317 -12.51 0.48 6.05
CA ALA A 317 -13.33 0.83 4.90
C ALA A 317 -12.67 1.89 4.01
N GLY A 318 -12.00 2.90 4.60
CA GLY A 318 -11.22 3.87 3.84
C GLY A 318 -10.05 3.23 3.08
N GLU A 319 -9.35 2.30 3.71
CA GLU A 319 -8.28 1.50 3.08
C GLU A 319 -8.82 0.60 1.96
N ALA A 320 -9.99 -0.02 2.15
CA ALA A 320 -10.69 -0.79 1.12
C ALA A 320 -11.01 0.06 -0.13
N MET A 321 -11.48 1.29 0.06
CA MET A 321 -11.68 2.23 -1.05
C MET A 321 -10.35 2.60 -1.73
N GLY A 322 -9.25 2.71 -0.99
CA GLY A 322 -7.91 2.96 -1.54
C GLY A 322 -7.38 1.86 -2.47
N VAL A 323 -7.84 0.64 -2.28
CA VAL A 323 -7.60 -0.50 -3.19
C VAL A 323 -8.80 -0.76 -4.12
N SER A 324 -9.50 0.32 -4.46
CA SER A 324 -10.55 0.38 -5.48
C SER A 324 -11.83 -0.38 -5.17
N ALA A 325 -12.17 -0.61 -3.89
CA ALA A 325 -13.53 -1.03 -3.56
C ALA A 325 -14.52 0.03 -4.03
N GLU A 326 -15.44 -0.37 -4.91
CA GLU A 326 -16.42 0.53 -5.54
C GLU A 326 -17.31 1.20 -4.49
N LEU A 327 -17.49 2.52 -4.62
CA LEU A 327 -18.43 3.33 -3.86
C LEU A 327 -19.31 4.14 -4.82
N ASN A 328 -20.64 4.01 -4.70
CA ASN A 328 -21.57 4.71 -5.58
C ASN A 328 -21.79 6.16 -5.12
N LEU A 329 -21.02 7.09 -5.69
CA LEU A 329 -21.11 8.52 -5.38
C LEU A 329 -22.06 9.31 -6.29
N THR A 330 -22.68 8.66 -7.28
CA THR A 330 -23.43 9.36 -8.35
C THR A 330 -24.92 9.07 -8.36
N ALA A 331 -25.35 7.95 -7.75
CA ALA A 331 -26.77 7.63 -7.63
C ALA A 331 -27.56 8.73 -6.89
N PRO A 332 -28.87 8.90 -7.15
CA PRO A 332 -29.71 9.77 -6.34
C PRO A 332 -29.68 9.37 -4.84
N PRO A 333 -29.91 10.28 -3.89
CA PRO A 333 -29.86 9.96 -2.45
C PRO A 333 -30.72 8.77 -2.02
N LYS A 334 -31.91 8.58 -2.63
CA LYS A 334 -32.80 7.43 -2.39
C LYS A 334 -32.56 6.24 -3.34
N GLY A 335 -31.51 6.30 -4.16
CA GLY A 335 -31.19 5.35 -5.22
C GLY A 335 -29.94 4.50 -4.94
N GLY A 336 -29.56 4.32 -3.67
CA GLY A 336 -28.35 3.58 -3.29
C GLY A 336 -27.06 4.40 -3.39
N ARG A 337 -27.15 5.72 -3.15
CA ARG A 337 -25.96 6.56 -2.95
C ARG A 337 -25.18 6.05 -1.73
N PHE A 338 -23.85 6.03 -1.85
CA PHE A 338 -22.90 5.44 -0.91
C PHE A 338 -22.96 3.92 -0.76
N ALA A 339 -23.80 3.21 -1.53
CA ALA A 339 -23.70 1.76 -1.61
C ALA A 339 -22.29 1.37 -2.10
N SER A 340 -21.68 0.39 -1.46
CA SER A 340 -20.31 -0.02 -1.75
C SER A 340 -20.20 -1.52 -2.00
N SER A 341 -19.09 -1.92 -2.62
CA SER A 341 -18.70 -3.32 -2.79
C SER A 341 -17.98 -3.90 -1.57
N ILE A 342 -17.81 -3.10 -0.50
CA ILE A 342 -17.04 -3.49 0.69
C ILE A 342 -17.80 -4.60 1.44
N PRO A 343 -17.17 -5.76 1.68
CA PRO A 343 -17.72 -6.81 2.53
C PRO A 343 -17.43 -6.46 3.99
N PHE A 344 -18.28 -5.63 4.61
CA PHE A 344 -18.06 -5.15 5.98
C PHE A 344 -17.93 -6.28 7.01
N ASP A 345 -18.61 -7.41 6.83
CA ASP A 345 -18.45 -8.59 7.69
C ASP A 345 -17.01 -9.13 7.65
N ASN A 346 -16.35 -9.06 6.49
CA ASN A 346 -14.93 -9.44 6.38
C ASN A 346 -14.05 -8.46 7.16
N LEU A 347 -14.30 -7.15 7.04
CA LEU A 347 -13.54 -6.13 7.76
C LEU A 347 -13.74 -6.24 9.27
N HIS A 348 -14.96 -6.53 9.72
CA HIS A 348 -15.26 -6.78 11.12
C HIS A 348 -14.55 -8.03 11.64
N TRP A 349 -14.57 -9.12 10.87
CA TRP A 349 -13.81 -10.33 11.22
C TRP A 349 -12.30 -10.06 11.33
N ILE A 350 -11.71 -9.31 10.38
CA ILE A 350 -10.29 -8.93 10.44
C ILE A 350 -10.00 -8.16 11.74
N GLU A 351 -10.83 -7.18 12.07
CA GLU A 351 -10.64 -6.39 13.29
C GLU A 351 -10.74 -7.26 14.55
N GLN A 352 -11.68 -8.21 14.60
CA GLN A 352 -11.79 -9.17 15.69
C GLN A 352 -10.55 -10.08 15.82
N GLN A 353 -9.91 -10.47 14.71
CA GLN A 353 -8.68 -11.27 14.76
C GLN A 353 -7.48 -10.44 15.25
N LEU A 354 -7.39 -9.18 14.84
CA LEU A 354 -6.33 -8.28 15.27
C LEU A 354 -6.46 -7.90 16.75
N ALA A 355 -7.67 -7.55 17.17
CA ALA A 355 -7.98 -7.21 18.55
C ALA A 355 -7.89 -8.44 19.46
N GLY A 356 -8.54 -9.54 19.06
CA GLY A 356 -8.90 -10.64 19.94
C GLY A 356 -10.32 -10.45 20.49
N LYS A 357 -10.88 -11.53 21.07
CA LYS A 357 -12.28 -11.54 21.53
C LYS A 357 -12.51 -10.71 22.78
N ASP A 358 -11.50 -10.60 23.63
CA ASP A 358 -11.57 -9.89 24.91
C ASP A 358 -10.80 -8.57 24.85
N LEU A 359 -11.37 -7.54 25.46
CA LEU A 359 -10.68 -6.26 25.63
C LEU A 359 -9.44 -6.44 26.51
N PRO A 360 -8.30 -5.83 26.16
CA PRO A 360 -7.05 -6.07 26.85
C PRO A 360 -7.13 -5.74 28.33
N LEU A 361 -7.94 -4.76 28.72
CA LEU A 361 -8.07 -4.32 30.09
C LEU A 361 -8.85 -5.27 31.00
N VAL A 362 -9.71 -6.13 30.46
CA VAL A 362 -10.52 -7.05 31.27
C VAL A 362 -9.62 -8.14 31.86
N ALA A 363 -8.82 -8.79 31.01
CA ALA A 363 -7.87 -9.82 31.41
C ALA A 363 -6.47 -9.25 31.70
N LYS A 364 -6.24 -7.96 31.43
CA LYS A 364 -4.90 -7.35 31.37
C LYS A 364 -3.94 -8.16 30.51
N ALA A 365 -4.41 -8.58 29.34
CA ALA A 365 -3.67 -9.41 28.38
C ALA A 365 -4.14 -9.10 26.95
N PHE A 366 -3.24 -9.22 25.97
CA PHE A 366 -3.61 -9.09 24.56
C PHE A 366 -3.91 -10.49 24.00
N THR A 367 -5.11 -10.66 23.43
CA THR A 367 -5.63 -11.97 23.00
C THR A 367 -5.76 -12.12 21.48
N GLY A 368 -5.53 -11.04 20.73
CA GLY A 368 -5.51 -11.03 19.28
C GLY A 368 -4.13 -11.32 18.71
N LEU A 369 -3.84 -10.68 17.58
CA LEU A 369 -2.54 -10.78 16.94
C LEU A 369 -1.45 -10.17 17.83
N ASN A 370 -0.42 -10.93 18.15
CA ASN A 370 0.72 -10.48 18.95
C ASN A 370 1.90 -10.04 18.07
N ALA A 371 2.78 -9.22 18.66
CA ALA A 371 4.09 -8.97 18.09
C ALA A 371 4.91 -10.27 18.00
N PRO A 372 5.74 -10.45 16.95
CA PRO A 372 6.58 -11.62 16.84
C PRO A 372 7.69 -11.60 17.90
N ALA A 373 7.85 -12.70 18.62
CA ALA A 373 9.02 -12.90 19.49
C ALA A 373 10.30 -13.07 18.66
N TRP A 374 11.45 -12.69 19.22
CA TRP A 374 12.75 -12.94 18.62
C TRP A 374 12.98 -14.45 18.45
N PRO A 375 13.17 -14.98 17.22
CA PRO A 375 13.25 -16.41 16.99
C PRO A 375 14.48 -17.07 17.65
N ASP A 376 14.33 -18.27 18.20
CA ASP A 376 15.44 -19.04 18.78
C ASP A 376 16.53 -19.41 17.74
N SER A 377 16.18 -19.40 16.45
CA SER A 377 17.12 -19.62 15.34
C SER A 377 18.05 -18.43 15.09
N PHE A 378 17.76 -17.26 15.65
CA PHE A 378 18.56 -16.05 15.55
C PHE A 378 19.67 -16.07 16.61
N PRO A 379 20.68 -15.18 16.53
CA PRO A 379 21.64 -15.02 17.61
C PRO A 379 20.92 -14.77 18.94
N ALA A 380 21.35 -15.45 19.99
CA ALA A 380 20.75 -15.32 21.32
C ALA A 380 20.90 -13.88 21.83
N ILE A 381 19.86 -13.39 22.50
CA ILE A 381 19.84 -12.07 23.14
C ILE A 381 20.87 -12.05 24.28
N ASP A 382 21.74 -11.05 24.29
CA ASP A 382 22.65 -10.78 25.40
C ASP A 382 21.87 -10.18 26.56
N LYS A 383 21.46 -11.04 27.50
CA LYS A 383 20.61 -10.65 28.64
C LYS A 383 21.23 -9.57 29.53
N ALA A 384 22.56 -9.54 29.66
CA ALA A 384 23.23 -8.53 30.48
C ALA A 384 23.14 -7.15 29.81
N LYS A 385 23.38 -7.09 28.49
CA LYS A 385 23.18 -5.87 27.71
C LYS A 385 21.72 -5.46 27.62
N ALA A 386 20.80 -6.40 27.46
CA ALA A 386 19.37 -6.12 27.44
C ALA A 386 18.89 -5.48 28.75
N ALA A 387 19.43 -5.90 29.91
CA ALA A 387 19.12 -5.28 31.19
C ALA A 387 19.60 -3.81 31.27
N VAL A 388 20.78 -3.51 30.72
CA VAL A 388 21.25 -2.11 30.58
C VAL A 388 20.37 -1.35 29.59
N GLY A 389 20.02 -1.97 28.47
CA GLY A 389 19.13 -1.42 27.46
C GLY A 389 17.74 -1.07 27.99
N ALA A 390 17.20 -1.86 28.90
CA ALA A 390 15.93 -1.58 29.56
C ALA A 390 15.97 -0.27 30.37
N GLN A 391 17.08 -0.01 31.07
CA GLN A 391 17.27 1.25 31.81
C GLN A 391 17.41 2.45 30.86
N LEU A 392 18.12 2.27 29.75
CA LEU A 392 18.26 3.30 28.72
C LEU A 392 16.93 3.57 28.01
N TYR A 393 16.14 2.53 27.72
CA TYR A 393 14.80 2.66 27.16
C TYR A 393 13.89 3.47 28.08
N ASP A 394 13.88 3.16 29.37
CA ASP A 394 13.05 3.91 30.32
C ASP A 394 13.46 5.39 30.40
N LYS A 395 14.76 5.66 30.34
CA LYS A 395 15.30 7.01 30.39
C LYS A 395 15.04 7.83 29.12
N HIS A 396 15.11 7.21 27.94
CA HIS A 396 15.18 7.91 26.66
C HIS A 396 14.00 7.67 25.72
N CYS A 397 13.28 6.57 25.87
CA CYS A 397 12.28 6.10 24.90
C CYS A 397 10.85 6.11 25.46
N SER A 398 10.68 5.64 26.70
CA SER A 398 9.35 5.38 27.29
C SER A 398 8.45 6.62 27.40
N GLY A 399 9.02 7.81 27.51
CA GLY A 399 8.28 9.07 27.55
C GLY A 399 7.47 9.35 26.28
N CYS A 400 7.95 8.88 25.12
CA CYS A 400 7.24 8.98 23.83
C CYS A 400 6.56 7.66 23.47
N HIS A 401 7.28 6.55 23.58
CA HIS A 401 6.87 5.23 23.11
C HIS A 401 6.06 4.40 24.12
N LEU A 402 5.78 4.97 25.30
CA LEU A 402 5.16 4.30 26.45
C LEU A 402 6.10 3.28 27.13
N PRO A 403 5.81 2.85 28.37
CA PRO A 403 6.51 1.73 28.99
C PRO A 403 6.48 0.49 28.09
N ALA A 404 7.56 -0.29 28.09
CA ALA A 404 7.71 -1.43 27.19
C ALA A 404 6.61 -2.49 27.42
N LEU A 405 5.99 -2.98 26.35
CA LEU A 405 5.17 -4.20 26.37
C LEU A 405 6.12 -5.40 26.44
N THR A 406 6.39 -5.90 27.64
CA THR A 406 7.13 -7.16 27.78
C THR A 406 6.22 -8.36 27.54
N PRO A 407 6.77 -9.55 27.25
CA PRO A 407 5.96 -10.77 27.14
C PRO A 407 5.06 -11.04 28.35
N ASP A 408 5.52 -10.72 29.56
CA ASP A 408 4.72 -10.86 30.78
C ASP A 408 3.51 -9.90 30.82
N ILE A 409 3.63 -8.69 30.26
CA ILE A 409 2.51 -7.77 30.11
C ILE A 409 1.56 -8.28 29.03
N VAL A 410 2.09 -8.69 27.87
CA VAL A 410 1.29 -9.19 26.75
C VAL A 410 0.41 -10.37 27.17
N HIS A 411 0.96 -11.31 27.94
CA HIS A 411 0.27 -12.52 28.38
C HIS A 411 -0.37 -12.43 29.78
N GLY A 412 -0.56 -11.21 30.31
CA GLY A 412 -1.27 -10.98 31.57
C GLY A 412 -0.62 -11.52 32.85
N LYS A 413 0.68 -11.79 32.81
CA LYS A 413 1.49 -12.16 33.98
C LYS A 413 1.95 -10.94 34.79
N ALA A 414 1.87 -9.73 34.22
CA ALA A 414 2.18 -8.47 34.88
C ALA A 414 0.98 -7.49 34.88
N PRO A 415 -0.12 -7.81 35.58
CA PRO A 415 -1.33 -6.99 35.60
C PRO A 415 -1.11 -5.61 36.25
N ASP A 416 -0.12 -5.44 37.11
CA ASP A 416 0.13 -4.18 37.82
C ASP A 416 1.16 -3.28 37.10
N ALA A 417 1.57 -3.64 35.89
CA ALA A 417 2.53 -2.86 35.12
C ALA A 417 2.02 -1.44 34.80
N GLU A 418 2.92 -0.45 34.86
CA GLU A 418 2.65 0.95 34.54
C GLU A 418 2.07 1.15 33.14
N PHE A 419 2.37 0.24 32.21
CA PHE A 419 1.84 0.26 30.85
C PHE A 419 0.31 0.39 30.83
N TRP A 420 -0.40 -0.37 31.66
CA TRP A 420 -1.88 -0.38 31.71
C TRP A 420 -2.50 0.96 32.10
N LYS A 421 -1.76 1.85 32.77
CA LYS A 421 -2.23 3.20 33.13
C LYS A 421 -2.36 4.14 31.94
N ASN A 422 -1.88 3.74 30.76
CA ASN A 422 -1.98 4.53 29.53
C ASN A 422 -3.28 4.26 28.77
N PHE A 423 -4.19 3.45 29.30
CA PHE A 423 -5.52 3.30 28.74
C PHE A 423 -6.49 4.31 29.36
N GLY A 424 -7.31 4.93 28.52
CA GLY A 424 -8.35 5.85 28.97
C GLY A 424 -9.53 5.90 28.00
N PRO A 425 -10.69 6.41 28.45
CA PRO A 425 -11.84 6.59 27.59
C PRO A 425 -11.58 7.71 26.57
N ILE A 426 -12.14 7.60 25.38
CA ILE A 426 -12.21 8.71 24.42
C ILE A 426 -13.34 9.62 24.88
N ARG A 427 -13.07 10.92 25.00
CA ARG A 427 -14.07 11.95 25.38
C ARG A 427 -14.27 12.93 24.24
N TRP A 428 -15.53 13.23 23.92
CA TRP A 428 -15.90 14.16 22.85
C TRP A 428 -17.20 14.91 23.17
N ARG A 429 -17.45 16.03 22.50
CA ARG A 429 -18.70 16.78 22.63
C ARG A 429 -19.63 16.51 21.45
N GLY A 430 -20.90 16.24 21.76
CA GLY A 430 -21.97 16.15 20.78
C GLY A 430 -22.32 17.51 20.17
N ARG A 431 -23.18 17.51 19.14
CA ARG A 431 -23.73 18.78 18.57
C ARG A 431 -24.55 19.58 19.57
N ASP A 432 -25.15 18.89 20.55
CA ASP A 432 -25.87 19.47 21.69
C ASP A 432 -24.93 20.09 22.74
N GLY A 433 -23.61 20.00 22.55
CA GLY A 433 -22.60 20.45 23.49
C GLY A 433 -22.40 19.52 24.69
N GLN A 434 -23.12 18.40 24.76
CA GLN A 434 -22.96 17.44 25.86
C GLN A 434 -21.68 16.63 25.68
N GLU A 435 -20.93 16.47 26.78
CA GLU A 435 -19.77 15.59 26.81
C GLU A 435 -20.22 14.13 26.80
N LYS A 436 -19.59 13.34 25.93
CA LYS A 436 -19.77 11.90 25.77
C LYS A 436 -18.42 11.22 25.99
N GLN A 437 -18.46 9.97 26.42
CA GLN A 437 -17.26 9.16 26.57
C GLN A 437 -17.52 7.70 26.20
N THR A 438 -16.48 7.01 25.73
CA THR A 438 -16.54 5.57 25.48
C THR A 438 -16.67 4.81 26.80
N ARG A 439 -17.40 3.69 26.80
CA ARG A 439 -17.44 2.76 27.94
C ARG A 439 -16.10 2.06 28.10
N GLU A 440 -15.51 1.69 26.99
CA GLU A 440 -14.22 1.02 26.93
C GLU A 440 -13.09 2.03 26.90
N SER A 441 -11.97 1.67 27.51
CA SER A 441 -10.74 2.47 27.46
C SER A 441 -9.81 1.89 26.41
N VAL A 442 -9.16 2.78 25.67
CA VAL A 442 -8.20 2.48 24.62
C VAL A 442 -6.84 3.04 24.98
N LEU A 443 -5.78 2.50 24.40
CA LEU A 443 -4.42 2.95 24.62
C LEU A 443 -4.22 4.35 24.05
N ASN A 444 -3.90 5.30 24.93
CA ASN A 444 -3.59 6.67 24.54
C ASN A 444 -2.17 6.76 24.00
N VAL A 445 -2.04 6.79 22.67
CA VAL A 445 -0.74 6.95 22.00
C VAL A 445 -0.31 8.41 22.01
N LYS A 446 1.01 8.65 22.00
CA LYS A 446 1.54 10.02 21.97
C LYS A 446 1.67 10.50 20.52
N ILE A 447 0.99 11.59 20.17
CA ILE A 447 1.23 12.29 18.91
C ILE A 447 2.33 13.33 19.12
N ILE A 448 3.51 13.05 18.59
CA ILE A 448 4.69 13.90 18.72
C ILE A 448 4.65 14.98 17.64
N LYS A 449 4.73 16.25 18.05
CA LYS A 449 4.70 17.38 17.12
C LYS A 449 5.82 17.28 16.10
N GLN A 450 5.51 17.62 14.86
CA GLN A 450 6.44 17.58 13.74
C GLN A 450 7.69 18.43 13.98
N SER A 451 7.56 19.61 14.61
CA SER A 451 8.69 20.47 14.98
C SER A 451 9.60 19.89 16.08
N HIS A 452 9.08 18.95 16.88
CA HIS A 452 9.88 18.26 17.89
C HIS A 452 10.56 17.02 17.30
N ILE A 453 9.84 16.21 16.53
CA ILE A 453 10.37 14.95 15.97
C ILE A 453 11.27 15.18 14.76
N GLY A 454 11.03 16.21 13.93
CA GLY A 454 11.91 16.64 12.83
C GLY A 454 12.07 15.65 11.67
N THR A 455 11.26 14.59 11.61
CA THR A 455 11.24 13.63 10.49
C THR A 455 10.65 14.26 9.23
N ASP A 456 10.62 13.57 8.09
CA ASP A 456 10.02 14.13 6.87
C ASP A 456 8.56 14.60 7.08
N PRO A 457 8.14 15.81 6.64
CA PRO A 457 6.78 16.31 6.87
C PRO A 457 5.74 15.86 5.83
N ALA A 458 6.15 15.25 4.71
CA ALA A 458 5.29 15.07 3.54
C ALA A 458 3.97 14.35 3.85
N GLN A 459 4.00 13.28 4.64
CA GLN A 459 2.80 12.55 5.04
C GLN A 459 1.84 13.41 5.87
N GLY A 460 2.35 14.08 6.92
CA GLY A 460 1.51 14.94 7.77
C GLY A 460 0.93 16.15 7.01
N ASP A 461 1.57 16.59 5.94
CA ASP A 461 1.09 17.70 5.10
C ASP A 461 -0.13 17.31 4.24
N VAL A 462 -0.34 16.03 3.93
CA VAL A 462 -1.46 15.57 3.08
C VAL A 462 -2.81 15.94 3.71
N LEU A 463 -3.08 15.48 4.94
CA LEU A 463 -4.36 15.73 5.60
C LEU A 463 -4.55 17.19 6.02
N ARG A 464 -3.46 17.93 6.22
CA ARG A 464 -3.48 19.33 6.62
C ARG A 464 -3.82 20.27 5.46
N ASN A 465 -3.19 20.04 4.31
CA ASN A 465 -3.18 21.03 3.22
C ASN A 465 -4.11 20.64 2.07
N ARG A 466 -4.41 19.35 1.88
CA ARG A 466 -5.23 18.90 0.76
C ARG A 466 -6.69 19.30 0.97
N THR A 467 -7.28 19.88 -0.07
CA THR A 467 -8.71 20.12 -0.18
C THR A 467 -9.28 19.35 -1.37
N VAL A 468 -10.60 19.12 -1.34
CA VAL A 468 -11.35 18.44 -2.41
C VAL A 468 -12.68 19.15 -2.68
N ASP A 469 -13.08 19.21 -3.95
CA ASP A 469 -14.40 19.67 -4.37
C ASP A 469 -15.42 18.53 -4.25
N THR A 470 -16.28 18.64 -3.23
CA THR A 470 -17.40 17.73 -2.99
C THR A 470 -18.71 18.25 -3.58
N ALA A 471 -18.80 19.55 -3.87
CA ALA A 471 -19.97 20.19 -4.47
C ALA A 471 -20.08 20.02 -6.00
N GLY A 472 -18.99 19.70 -6.70
CA GLY A 472 -18.94 19.64 -8.17
C GLY A 472 -18.87 21.02 -8.83
N SER A 473 -18.42 22.02 -8.08
CA SER A 473 -18.38 23.43 -8.49
C SER A 473 -17.40 23.68 -9.64
N GLU A 474 -16.28 22.96 -9.72
CA GLU A 474 -15.33 23.12 -10.83
C GLU A 474 -15.89 22.66 -12.17
N LEU A 475 -16.54 21.49 -12.19
CA LEU A 475 -17.21 20.99 -13.39
C LEU A 475 -18.39 21.89 -13.79
N ALA A 476 -19.13 22.41 -12.81
CA ALA A 476 -20.19 23.39 -13.06
C ALA A 476 -19.65 24.67 -13.72
N ARG A 477 -18.49 25.19 -13.28
CA ARG A 477 -17.81 26.34 -13.92
C ARG A 477 -17.35 26.03 -15.35
N ALA A 478 -17.02 24.77 -15.65
CA ALA A 478 -16.68 24.31 -16.99
C ALA A 478 -17.92 24.00 -17.87
N GLY A 479 -19.14 24.34 -17.42
CA GLY A 479 -20.38 24.10 -18.16
C GLY A 479 -20.86 22.65 -18.15
N GLN A 480 -20.30 21.80 -17.28
CA GLN A 480 -20.68 20.40 -17.13
C GLN A 480 -21.61 20.21 -15.92
N SER A 481 -22.62 19.34 -16.04
CA SER A 481 -23.44 18.96 -14.89
C SER A 481 -22.67 17.99 -14.01
N SER A 482 -22.39 18.38 -12.75
CA SER A 482 -21.90 17.47 -11.71
C SER A 482 -22.65 17.77 -10.41
N PRO A 483 -23.63 16.95 -10.02
CA PRO A 483 -24.29 17.12 -8.73
C PRO A 483 -23.28 16.86 -7.61
N GLY A 484 -23.42 17.55 -6.48
CA GLY A 484 -22.63 17.29 -5.27
C GLY A 484 -22.66 15.82 -4.83
N LEU A 485 -21.64 15.40 -4.06
CA LEU A 485 -21.55 14.04 -3.54
C LEU A 485 -22.73 13.70 -2.62
N GLY A 486 -23.42 14.70 -2.09
CA GLY A 486 -24.58 14.58 -1.20
C GLY A 486 -24.16 14.31 0.23
N LEU A 487 -23.03 14.87 0.66
CA LEU A 487 -22.64 14.84 2.06
C LEU A 487 -23.62 15.70 2.87
N ASP A 488 -24.17 15.11 3.93
CA ASP A 488 -25.07 15.73 4.90
C ASP A 488 -25.02 14.89 6.19
N ILE A 489 -23.89 14.98 6.91
CA ILE A 489 -23.56 14.04 7.98
C ILE A 489 -22.81 14.71 9.12
N ASP A 490 -22.99 14.20 10.34
CA ASP A 490 -22.21 14.60 11.50
C ASP A 490 -20.93 13.77 11.60
N VAL A 491 -19.79 14.44 11.71
CA VAL A 491 -18.49 13.81 11.94
C VAL A 491 -17.82 14.40 13.17
N CYS A 492 -16.95 13.64 13.83
CA CYS A 492 -16.17 14.18 14.93
C CYS A 492 -14.82 14.72 14.39
N GLN A 493 -14.36 15.84 14.94
CA GLN A 493 -13.07 16.43 14.59
C GLN A 493 -12.25 16.73 15.84
N ARG A 494 -10.95 16.47 15.79
CA ARG A 494 -9.98 17.00 16.76
C ARG A 494 -9.63 18.46 16.42
N LYS A 495 -9.91 19.36 17.35
CA LYS A 495 -9.58 20.78 17.25
C LYS A 495 -8.13 21.06 17.66
N ALA A 496 -7.67 22.29 17.39
CA ALA A 496 -6.32 22.74 17.71
C ALA A 496 -5.98 22.71 19.22
N ASP A 497 -7.00 22.84 20.09
CA ASP A 497 -6.87 22.71 21.55
C ASP A 497 -6.93 21.25 22.04
N ASN A 498 -6.96 20.28 21.12
CA ASN A 498 -7.11 18.84 21.33
C ASN A 498 -8.50 18.38 21.82
N THR A 499 -9.49 19.27 21.88
CA THR A 499 -10.88 18.84 22.12
C THR A 499 -11.43 18.10 20.91
N LEU A 500 -12.30 17.11 21.15
CA LEU A 500 -12.98 16.36 20.11
C LEU A 500 -14.43 16.84 20.05
N ASP A 501 -14.83 17.41 18.92
CA ASP A 501 -16.16 18.00 18.75
C ASP A 501 -16.87 17.41 17.55
N THR A 502 -18.15 17.13 17.72
CA THR A 502 -19.03 16.76 16.60
C THR A 502 -19.35 18.02 15.80
N ILE A 503 -19.07 17.97 14.49
CA ILE A 503 -19.38 19.01 13.53
C ILE A 503 -20.31 18.45 12.46
N HIS A 504 -21.13 19.33 11.88
CA HIS A 504 -21.93 18.97 10.73
C HIS A 504 -21.17 19.27 9.45
N LEU A 505 -21.12 18.31 8.53
CA LEU A 505 -20.45 18.42 7.25
C LEU A 505 -21.44 18.30 6.10
N SER A 506 -21.38 19.25 5.18
CA SER A 506 -22.11 19.25 3.91
C SER A 506 -21.16 19.44 2.74
N ASP A 507 -21.63 19.16 1.51
CA ASP A 507 -20.84 19.41 0.30
C ASP A 507 -20.31 20.86 0.22
N HIS A 508 -19.05 21.00 -0.17
CA HIS A 508 -18.36 22.29 -0.35
C HIS A 508 -17.33 22.23 -1.48
N ALA A 509 -17.08 23.38 -2.12
CA ALA A 509 -16.14 23.49 -3.26
C ALA A 509 -14.67 23.30 -2.87
N MET A 510 -14.33 23.57 -1.61
CA MET A 510 -13.00 23.37 -1.04
C MET A 510 -13.15 22.76 0.35
N GLN A 511 -13.48 21.48 0.42
CA GLN A 511 -13.62 20.76 1.68
C GLN A 511 -12.25 20.24 2.13
N LEU A 512 -11.93 20.34 3.43
CA LEU A 512 -10.71 19.73 3.95
C LEU A 512 -10.74 18.22 3.73
N TYR A 513 -9.69 17.68 3.10
CA TYR A 513 -9.65 16.28 2.66
C TYR A 513 -9.89 15.30 3.81
N ALA A 514 -9.27 15.51 4.97
CA ALA A 514 -9.45 14.65 6.13
C ALA A 514 -10.93 14.50 6.54
N LEU A 515 -11.67 15.62 6.60
CA LEU A 515 -13.08 15.63 6.96
C LEU A 515 -13.96 15.05 5.85
N ALA A 516 -13.68 15.40 4.60
CA ALA A 516 -14.42 14.87 3.45
C ALA A 516 -14.30 13.34 3.40
N LEU A 517 -13.09 12.80 3.55
CA LEU A 517 -12.86 11.37 3.50
C LEU A 517 -13.61 10.65 4.60
N GLY A 518 -13.45 11.07 5.85
CA GLY A 518 -14.14 10.41 6.97
C GLY A 518 -15.67 10.49 6.85
N ALA A 519 -16.21 11.59 6.31
CA ALA A 519 -17.63 11.71 6.03
C ALA A 519 -18.11 10.75 4.92
N VAL A 520 -17.39 10.66 3.80
CA VAL A 520 -17.72 9.74 2.70
C VAL A 520 -17.68 8.29 3.17
N VAL A 521 -16.63 7.91 3.92
CA VAL A 521 -16.49 6.56 4.44
C VAL A 521 -17.61 6.24 5.44
N GLN A 522 -17.91 7.16 6.36
CA GLN A 522 -19.03 6.99 7.30
C GLN A 522 -20.36 6.86 6.57
N SER A 523 -20.61 7.66 5.53
CA SER A 523 -21.85 7.54 4.74
C SER A 523 -21.97 6.18 4.05
N GLY A 524 -20.85 5.58 3.62
CA GLY A 524 -20.84 4.21 3.09
C GLY A 524 -21.16 3.16 4.14
N ILE A 525 -20.64 3.32 5.37
CA ILE A 525 -20.97 2.46 6.51
C ILE A 525 -22.44 2.60 6.89
N ASP A 526 -22.94 3.84 7.02
CA ASP A 526 -24.32 4.13 7.40
C ASP A 526 -25.31 3.55 6.38
N GLU A 527 -24.99 3.63 5.08
CA GLU A 527 -25.79 3.00 4.03
C GLU A 527 -25.80 1.47 4.14
N TRP A 528 -24.66 0.84 4.46
CA TRP A 528 -24.59 -0.59 4.71
C TRP A 528 -25.40 -1.01 5.93
N LEU A 529 -25.22 -0.32 7.07
CA LEU A 529 -25.98 -0.57 8.30
C LEU A 529 -27.50 -0.45 8.04
N ARG A 530 -27.91 0.61 7.34
CA ARG A 530 -29.32 0.86 6.97
C ARG A 530 -29.88 -0.22 6.04
N SER A 531 -29.12 -0.66 5.04
CA SER A 531 -29.58 -1.62 4.04
C SER A 531 -29.63 -3.07 4.55
N THR A 532 -28.79 -3.40 5.53
CA THR A 532 -28.74 -4.74 6.15
C THR A 532 -29.53 -4.85 7.44
N GLY A 533 -29.84 -3.72 8.10
CA GLY A 533 -30.45 -3.71 9.42
C GLY A 533 -29.47 -4.01 10.56
N THR A 534 -28.17 -4.04 10.27
CA THR A 534 -27.11 -4.25 11.26
C THR A 534 -27.06 -3.11 12.27
N VAL A 535 -26.90 -3.44 13.55
CA VAL A 535 -26.85 -2.45 14.63
C VAL A 535 -25.43 -1.91 14.75
N GLN A 536 -25.27 -0.59 14.59
CA GLN A 536 -23.96 0.08 14.64
C GLN A 536 -23.14 -0.30 15.88
N ALA A 537 -23.78 -0.32 17.06
CA ALA A 537 -23.12 -0.62 18.32
C ALA A 537 -22.53 -2.04 18.41
N GLU A 538 -23.01 -2.99 17.60
CA GLU A 538 -22.49 -4.37 17.56
C GLU A 538 -21.21 -4.49 16.74
N ILE A 539 -21.00 -3.58 15.78
CA ILE A 539 -19.85 -3.60 14.87
C ILE A 539 -18.79 -2.58 15.30
N GLU A 540 -19.24 -1.38 15.67
CA GLU A 540 -18.40 -0.21 15.90
C GLU A 540 -18.17 0.12 17.38
N GLY A 541 -18.96 -0.51 18.27
CA GLY A 541 -19.00 -0.12 19.68
C GLY A 541 -19.53 1.31 19.87
N ASP A 542 -19.01 2.02 20.87
CA ASP A 542 -19.35 3.43 21.14
C ASP A 542 -18.24 4.41 20.74
N ARG A 543 -17.25 3.93 19.99
CA ARG A 543 -16.09 4.72 19.58
C ARG A 543 -16.46 5.73 18.49
N PRO A 544 -16.21 7.04 18.68
CA PRO A 544 -16.55 8.03 17.67
C PRO A 544 -15.61 7.97 16.47
N ASN A 545 -16.14 8.28 15.29
CA ASN A 545 -15.35 8.57 14.09
C ASN A 545 -14.77 10.00 14.15
N CYS A 546 -13.78 10.20 15.02
CA CYS A 546 -13.05 11.46 15.11
C CYS A 546 -11.89 11.49 14.12
N LEU A 547 -11.76 12.62 13.43
CA LEU A 547 -10.77 12.89 12.40
C LEU A 547 -9.82 13.99 12.85
N ALA A 548 -8.54 13.83 12.58
CA ALA A 548 -7.51 14.82 12.89
C ALA A 548 -6.70 15.16 11.63
N ALA A 549 -6.48 16.46 11.43
CA ALA A 549 -5.52 17.00 10.47
C ALA A 549 -4.34 17.62 11.26
N GLY A 550 -3.66 16.77 12.04
CA GLY A 550 -2.62 17.19 12.99
C GLY A 550 -1.22 17.29 12.37
N PHE A 551 -0.35 18.08 13.00
CA PHE A 551 1.04 18.30 12.57
C PHE A 551 2.02 17.49 13.44
N GLY A 552 1.96 16.16 13.33
CA GLY A 552 2.81 15.28 14.12
C GLY A 552 2.70 13.82 13.73
N TYR A 553 3.54 12.99 14.35
CA TYR A 553 3.56 11.55 14.14
C TYR A 553 3.36 10.80 15.45
N LYS A 554 2.62 9.70 15.37
CA LYS A 554 2.36 8.81 16.49
C LYS A 554 3.64 8.08 16.91
N ALA A 555 4.00 8.20 18.18
CA ALA A 555 4.90 7.28 18.85
C ALA A 555 4.08 6.13 19.45
N ARG A 556 4.33 4.93 18.93
CA ARG A 556 3.67 3.68 19.34
C ARG A 556 4.57 2.85 20.27
N PRO A 557 4.03 1.89 21.03
CA PRO A 557 4.83 0.86 21.69
C PRO A 557 5.77 0.14 20.73
N LEU A 558 6.96 -0.23 21.23
CA LEU A 558 8.05 -0.79 20.42
C LEU A 558 8.14 -2.33 20.46
N ASN A 559 7.11 -3.02 20.95
CA ASN A 559 7.07 -4.49 20.93
C ASN A 559 7.08 -5.04 19.50
N GLY A 560 7.99 -5.97 19.22
CA GLY A 560 8.21 -6.53 17.89
C GLY A 560 8.87 -5.59 16.89
N VAL A 561 9.36 -4.41 17.30
CA VAL A 561 9.96 -3.42 16.40
C VAL A 561 11.15 -3.98 15.61
N TRP A 562 11.82 -5.02 16.14
CA TRP A 562 12.90 -5.70 15.45
C TRP A 562 12.49 -6.24 14.06
N ALA A 563 11.21 -6.58 13.88
CA ALA A 563 10.67 -7.18 12.66
C ALA A 563 10.06 -6.15 11.68
N THR A 564 10.27 -4.85 11.90
CA THR A 564 9.54 -3.80 11.18
C THR A 564 10.41 -2.87 10.34
N ALA A 565 11.59 -3.34 9.95
CA ALA A 565 12.46 -2.56 9.07
C ALA A 565 11.85 -2.42 7.66
N PRO A 566 12.13 -1.30 6.95
CA PRO A 566 12.92 -0.15 7.39
C PRO A 566 12.16 0.80 8.34
N PHE A 567 12.90 1.66 9.03
CA PHE A 567 12.43 2.54 10.10
C PHE A 567 12.15 3.97 9.65
N LEU A 568 11.54 4.73 10.57
CA LEU A 568 10.78 5.96 10.33
C LEU A 568 9.51 5.72 9.51
N HIS A 569 8.62 6.71 9.49
CA HIS A 569 7.33 6.57 8.80
C HIS A 569 7.49 6.39 7.29
N ASN A 570 8.62 6.81 6.70
CA ASN A 570 8.89 6.74 5.27
C ASN A 570 9.91 5.65 4.89
N GLY A 571 10.35 4.80 5.83
CA GLY A 571 11.29 3.71 5.54
C GLY A 571 12.69 4.18 5.12
N SER A 572 13.09 5.38 5.54
CA SER A 572 14.36 6.03 5.14
C SER A 572 15.58 5.63 5.98
N VAL A 573 15.40 4.75 6.97
CA VAL A 573 16.49 4.27 7.84
C VAL A 573 16.50 2.73 7.88
N PRO A 574 17.57 2.04 7.47
CA PRO A 574 17.51 0.60 7.23
C PRO A 574 17.56 -0.28 8.49
N THR A 575 18.24 0.18 9.56
CA THR A 575 18.45 -0.61 10.79
C THR A 575 18.17 0.20 12.05
N ILE A 576 17.85 -0.45 13.17
CA ILE A 576 17.69 0.21 14.47
C ILE A 576 19.02 0.86 14.88
N TYR A 577 20.16 0.22 14.60
CA TYR A 577 21.47 0.82 14.86
C TYR A 577 21.63 2.17 14.14
N ASP A 578 21.24 2.25 12.87
CA ASP A 578 21.24 3.53 12.13
C ASP A 578 20.28 4.55 12.73
N LEU A 579 19.09 4.11 13.18
CA LEU A 579 18.10 5.00 13.81
C LEU A 579 18.61 5.63 15.11
N LEU A 580 19.30 4.84 15.95
CA LEU A 580 19.90 5.28 17.20
C LEU A 580 21.22 6.05 17.00
N SER A 581 21.73 6.10 15.78
CA SER A 581 22.93 6.85 15.42
C SER A 581 22.58 8.28 15.01
N PRO A 582 23.50 9.25 15.18
CA PRO A 582 23.35 10.60 14.63
C PRO A 582 22.98 10.58 13.15
N VAL A 583 22.22 11.58 12.68
CA VAL A 583 21.75 11.61 11.28
C VAL A 583 22.92 11.59 10.30
N ALA A 584 24.04 12.22 10.65
CA ALA A 584 25.26 12.24 9.86
C ALA A 584 25.89 10.85 9.62
N GLU A 585 25.59 9.86 10.48
CA GLU A 585 26.06 8.47 10.35
C GLU A 585 25.06 7.59 9.56
N ARG A 586 23.84 8.07 9.29
CA ARG A 586 22.80 7.29 8.60
C ARG A 586 23.12 7.13 7.10
N PRO A 587 22.87 5.94 6.51
CA PRO A 587 22.98 5.73 5.07
C PRO A 587 22.12 6.73 4.28
N GLN A 588 22.71 7.40 3.30
CA GLN A 588 22.03 8.42 2.49
C GLN A 588 21.38 7.85 1.23
N VAL A 589 21.99 6.80 0.65
CA VAL A 589 21.47 6.14 -0.55
C VAL A 589 21.64 4.64 -0.40
N PHE A 590 20.55 3.89 -0.42
CA PHE A 590 20.56 2.44 -0.28
C PHE A 590 19.43 1.76 -1.05
N LEU A 591 19.47 0.42 -1.12
CA LEU A 591 18.49 -0.38 -1.87
C LEU A 591 17.40 -0.95 -0.97
N LEU A 592 16.14 -0.87 -1.43
CA LEU A 592 14.98 -1.56 -0.88
C LEU A 592 14.49 -2.67 -1.83
N GLY A 593 13.76 -3.65 -1.27
CA GLY A 593 13.14 -4.77 -2.00
C GLY A 593 13.79 -6.14 -1.75
N GLU A 594 14.95 -6.18 -1.08
CA GLU A 594 15.53 -7.45 -0.62
C GLU A 594 15.24 -7.66 0.87
N PRO A 595 14.55 -8.75 1.26
CA PRO A 595 14.15 -9.01 2.65
C PRO A 595 15.27 -9.62 3.53
N SER A 596 16.52 -9.60 3.08
CA SER A 596 17.66 -10.13 3.84
C SER A 596 17.83 -9.38 5.16
N PHE A 597 17.87 -10.11 6.29
CA PHE A 597 17.86 -9.55 7.63
C PHE A 597 19.25 -9.52 8.28
N ASP A 598 19.60 -8.38 8.89
CA ASP A 598 20.78 -8.21 9.73
C ASP A 598 20.37 -8.31 11.22
N PRO A 599 20.71 -9.41 11.93
CA PRO A 599 20.33 -9.58 13.33
C PRO A 599 21.21 -8.81 14.32
N VAL A 600 22.35 -8.25 13.86
CA VAL A 600 23.27 -7.50 14.71
C VAL A 600 22.82 -6.04 14.76
N ARG A 601 22.63 -5.42 13.59
CA ARG A 601 22.15 -4.02 13.50
C ARG A 601 20.63 -3.90 13.63
N VAL A 602 19.93 -5.04 13.50
CA VAL A 602 18.47 -5.20 13.54
C VAL A 602 17.78 -4.39 12.44
N GLY A 603 17.63 -5.02 11.28
CA GLY A 603 16.90 -4.47 10.14
C GLY A 603 17.28 -5.14 8.84
N ILE A 604 17.19 -4.41 7.73
CA ILE A 604 17.58 -4.94 6.42
C ILE A 604 19.11 -4.92 6.26
N VAL A 605 19.66 -5.88 5.51
CA VAL A 605 21.06 -5.84 5.08
C VAL A 605 21.27 -4.64 4.15
N THR A 606 21.90 -3.60 4.68
CA THR A 606 22.10 -2.33 3.98
C THR A 606 23.06 -2.49 2.79
N ARG A 607 22.57 -2.19 1.58
CA ARG A 607 23.39 -2.09 0.37
C ARG A 607 23.37 -0.66 -0.14
N THR A 608 24.47 0.06 0.07
CA THR A 608 24.61 1.44 -0.41
C THR A 608 25.00 1.48 -1.88
N VAL A 609 24.52 2.51 -2.58
CA VAL A 609 24.82 2.74 -4.01
C VAL A 609 25.16 4.21 -4.24
N ALA A 610 25.81 4.51 -5.37
CA ALA A 610 26.08 5.88 -5.74
C ALA A 610 24.78 6.62 -6.13
N PRO A 611 24.67 7.93 -5.82
CA PRO A 611 23.54 8.75 -6.25
C PRO A 611 23.61 8.99 -7.76
N GLU A 612 22.96 8.14 -8.54
CA GLU A 612 22.98 8.21 -10.01
C GLU A 612 21.69 8.82 -10.61
N GLY A 613 20.80 9.35 -9.77
CA GLY A 613 19.53 9.93 -10.20
C GLY A 613 18.47 8.91 -10.64
N ARG A 614 18.81 7.62 -10.71
CA ARG A 614 17.91 6.52 -11.08
C ARG A 614 16.98 6.15 -9.92
N THR A 615 15.75 5.74 -10.23
CA THR A 615 14.75 5.27 -9.25
C THR A 615 14.95 3.80 -8.88
N TYR A 616 15.41 2.99 -9.82
CA TYR A 616 15.72 1.57 -9.63
C TYR A 616 17.12 1.28 -10.13
N ASP A 617 17.80 0.33 -9.49
CA ASP A 617 19.10 -0.15 -9.94
C ASP A 617 18.97 -1.06 -11.18
N SER A 618 20.12 -1.53 -11.69
CA SER A 618 20.13 -2.42 -12.87
C SER A 618 19.45 -3.79 -12.64
N LYS A 619 19.25 -4.18 -11.37
CA LYS A 619 18.60 -5.43 -10.97
C LYS A 619 17.12 -5.21 -10.62
N GLY A 620 16.62 -3.98 -10.66
CA GLY A 620 15.24 -3.65 -10.34
C GLY A 620 14.97 -3.38 -8.86
N TYR A 621 15.98 -3.29 -8.00
CA TYR A 621 15.80 -2.86 -6.60
C TYR A 621 15.56 -1.35 -6.53
N PHE A 622 14.70 -0.92 -5.61
CA PHE A 622 14.37 0.49 -5.45
C PHE A 622 15.51 1.23 -4.77
N ILE A 623 15.91 2.37 -5.33
CA ILE A 623 16.94 3.24 -4.77
C ILE A 623 16.25 4.30 -3.91
N ILE A 624 16.41 4.20 -2.59
CA ILE A 624 16.01 5.27 -1.70
C ILE A 624 17.15 6.28 -1.59
N ASP A 625 16.83 7.53 -1.89
CA ASP A 625 17.73 8.68 -1.85
C ASP A 625 17.16 9.68 -0.84
N THR A 626 17.82 9.78 0.31
CA THR A 626 17.32 10.55 1.47
C THR A 626 17.50 12.05 1.33
N SER A 627 18.14 12.51 0.25
CA SER A 627 18.20 13.93 -0.10
C SER A 627 16.88 14.45 -0.71
N ARG A 628 16.03 13.53 -1.20
CA ARG A 628 14.77 13.87 -1.86
C ARG A 628 13.64 14.16 -0.85
N PRO A 629 12.69 15.06 -1.18
CA PRO A 629 11.46 15.22 -0.42
C PRO A 629 10.71 13.89 -0.25
N ALA A 630 10.02 13.73 0.89
CA ALA A 630 9.33 12.51 1.32
C ALA A 630 10.26 11.30 1.62
N ASN A 631 11.56 11.39 1.32
CA ASN A 631 12.55 10.35 1.61
C ASN A 631 13.53 10.74 2.72
N ARG A 632 13.38 11.93 3.34
CA ARG A 632 14.35 12.42 4.32
C ARG A 632 14.48 11.46 5.49
N ASN A 633 15.72 11.20 5.89
CA ASN A 633 16.09 10.41 7.06
C ASN A 633 16.44 11.28 8.27
N THR A 634 15.95 12.53 8.30
CA THR A 634 16.20 13.50 9.37
C THR A 634 15.33 13.23 10.60
N GLY A 635 15.64 13.89 11.71
CA GLY A 635 14.84 13.84 12.92
C GLY A 635 14.92 12.50 13.66
N HIS A 636 14.17 12.41 14.76
CA HIS A 636 14.30 11.34 15.74
C HIS A 636 15.78 11.12 16.07
N GLU A 637 16.49 12.20 16.39
CA GLU A 637 17.94 12.20 16.48
C GLU A 637 18.43 12.23 17.93
N PHE A 638 19.44 11.40 18.21
CA PHE A 638 20.22 11.44 19.43
C PHE A 638 21.54 12.16 19.15
N SER A 639 21.62 13.43 19.54
CA SER A 639 22.77 14.30 19.27
C SER A 639 23.03 15.26 20.42
N ASN A 640 24.29 15.70 20.56
CA ASN A 640 24.67 16.77 21.49
C ASN A 640 24.48 18.16 20.88
N GLU A 641 24.29 18.24 19.56
CA GLU A 641 23.94 19.47 18.87
C GLU A 641 22.46 19.78 19.08
N LYS A 642 22.12 21.07 19.28
CA LYS A 642 20.72 21.49 19.48
C LYS A 642 20.15 22.03 18.18
N HIS A 643 19.23 21.29 17.59
CA HIS A 643 18.41 21.73 16.46
C HIS A 643 17.06 20.99 16.44
N GLU A 644 16.18 21.35 15.51
CA GLU A 644 14.90 20.66 15.34
C GLU A 644 15.12 19.17 15.02
N GLY A 645 14.33 18.30 15.63
CA GLY A 645 14.43 16.85 15.46
C GLY A 645 15.36 16.12 16.41
N VAL A 646 16.12 16.82 17.26
CA VAL A 646 16.92 16.21 18.33
C VAL A 646 16.03 15.91 19.53
N ILE A 647 15.89 14.62 19.84
CA ILE A 647 14.98 14.11 20.89
C ILE A 647 15.72 13.69 22.16
N GLY A 648 17.05 13.61 22.13
CA GLY A 648 17.87 13.22 23.26
C GLY A 648 19.36 13.41 23.02
N PRO A 649 20.20 13.23 24.06
CA PRO A 649 21.65 13.34 23.93
C PRO A 649 22.21 12.24 23.02
N ALA A 650 23.42 12.44 22.49
CA ALA A 650 24.08 11.41 21.70
C ALA A 650 24.30 10.12 22.51
N LEU A 651 24.02 8.98 21.89
CA LEU A 651 24.24 7.65 22.47
C LEU A 651 25.60 7.10 22.02
N SER A 652 26.37 6.53 22.95
CA SER A 652 27.57 5.77 22.66
C SER A 652 27.23 4.47 21.90
N PRO A 653 28.16 3.90 21.12
CA PRO A 653 27.95 2.61 20.44
C PRO A 653 27.51 1.49 21.40
N GLU A 654 28.02 1.48 22.63
CA GLU A 654 27.65 0.52 23.68
C GLU A 654 26.20 0.71 24.13
N GLU A 655 25.76 1.94 24.34
CA GLU A 655 24.36 2.27 24.68
C GLU A 655 23.40 1.90 23.54
N ARG A 656 23.77 2.20 22.28
CA ARG A 656 22.98 1.81 21.09
C ARG A 656 22.79 0.30 21.05
N ASN A 657 23.87 -0.46 21.22
CA ASN A 657 23.82 -1.92 21.24
C ASN A 657 23.02 -2.48 22.43
N ALA A 658 23.13 -1.87 23.62
CA ALA A 658 22.35 -2.27 24.78
C ALA A 658 20.85 -2.08 24.55
N ILE A 659 20.44 -0.92 24.00
CA ILE A 659 19.04 -0.67 23.61
C ILE A 659 18.57 -1.69 22.59
N ILE A 660 19.38 -2.00 21.57
CA ILE A 660 19.06 -3.02 20.57
C ILE A 660 18.80 -4.39 21.22
N GLU A 661 19.68 -4.86 22.11
CA GLU A 661 19.47 -6.13 22.81
C GLU A 661 18.18 -6.13 23.65
N PHE A 662 17.80 -5.00 24.23
CA PHE A 662 16.51 -4.87 24.90
C PHE A 662 15.33 -4.91 23.92
N LEU A 663 15.40 -4.21 22.79
CA LEU A 663 14.35 -4.20 21.78
C LEU A 663 14.14 -5.57 21.11
N LYS A 664 15.16 -6.43 21.07
CA LYS A 664 15.00 -7.84 20.67
C LYS A 664 14.14 -8.63 21.66
N SER A 665 14.09 -8.21 22.93
CA SER A 665 13.41 -8.96 24.00
C SER A 665 11.92 -8.62 24.17
N ILE A 666 11.40 -7.65 23.42
CA ILE A 666 10.03 -7.12 23.56
C ILE A 666 9.23 -7.15 22.26
#